data_AF-A0A923B5T8-F1
#
_entry.id   AF-A0A923B5T8-F1
#
_cell.length_a   1.000
_cell.length_b   1.000
_cell.length_c   1.000
_cell.angle_alpha   90.00
_cell.angle_beta   90.00
_cell.angle_gamma   90.00
#
_symmetry.space_group_name_H-M   'P 1'
#
loop_
_entity.id
_entity.type
_entity.pdbx_description
1 polymer ?
#
loop_
_entity_poly.entity_id
_entity_poly.type
_entity_poly.pdbx_seq_one_letter_code
_entity_poly.pdbx_strand_id
1 'polypeptide(L)'
;MLRFRNVLHAPWFSTRGLTRLRALGLVVMIGLASPAVLVAQESRTWIDATGKFKIQAKFVSLEGSKVTLLQTSGEELEIELSKLSPGDRKLAQELAKKASENPFQAKEANPFAPKPNKGNVGAVGENMPARGTAGGTEEAAPAGGSGYTGRDIRLTSDVADVTELLLTPKLDKLTLPKNESFAERKLPARGIALPKKSNFFEKANSVLTHPTKPEATILYHIAPPGQPPMTRVVVLNLESGKVVAQGNVPNLYTGVAIGRDGLIMARQVEHFGKGNDGLLEGWIIKGKELAREWSWEPAQGQSGRDQGIVWGDTLPDGRILTANEGGQIVCWKSDGDRMKAEWRLQGQGSNRPALSADGKYLAVAADKQCAVLDLEANEVLATVPTTSRHLPWPKMAISPELTRLACVGHDRVIVWDLQTGEEIREIVSGHVHGDALPLWLDDNFLLLGGHLLLDVKNQLRLWDYAGAEMSAFFDRTGLFIVGGPNQSSSLIPVALPHPAARNFLARVLQDPNLFILKEGTQVSIDVSGIQDASQQASVKEKLTKKLTERGFVVAASGGITLKASTETGKAEKMSYRSFGEAPWNAKEYTVQAYNSRLKFVWNGKDVWEVSGNNIPGFLSLGKDETIEQALKKSEKPNYGFFEHAEIPKLLTKPSDNAAGGGGTQALGKSTVTITGLQ
;
A
#
# COMPACT_ATOMS: atom_id res chain seq x y z
N MET A 1 -55.81 26.82 32.08
CA MET A 1 -56.67 27.99 31.80
C MET A 1 -56.11 28.73 30.61
N LEU A 2 -56.98 29.22 29.71
CA LEU A 2 -56.80 30.27 28.69
C LEU A 2 -55.57 30.31 27.76
N ARG A 3 -55.69 30.65 26.48
CA ARG A 3 -56.80 30.56 25.48
C ARG A 3 -56.25 31.08 24.14
N PHE A 4 -56.41 30.32 23.04
CA PHE A 4 -56.81 30.80 21.68
C PHE A 4 -55.95 31.88 20.94
N ARG A 5 -56.05 32.10 19.61
CA ARG A 5 -56.81 31.45 18.51
C ARG A 5 -56.17 31.77 17.14
N ASN A 6 -56.26 30.81 16.20
CA ASN A 6 -56.63 30.90 14.77
C ASN A 6 -55.97 31.98 13.85
N VAL A 7 -56.00 31.92 12.51
CA VAL A 7 -56.99 31.45 11.50
C VAL A 7 -56.18 30.89 10.30
N LEU A 8 -56.29 29.59 9.93
CA LEU A 8 -57.23 28.98 8.95
C LEU A 8 -57.16 29.64 7.54
N HIS A 9 -56.87 28.92 6.45
CA HIS A 9 -57.82 28.02 5.80
C HIS A 9 -57.16 27.07 4.77
N ALA A 10 -57.55 25.78 4.79
CA ALA A 10 -57.60 24.89 3.61
C ALA A 10 -58.96 25.07 2.88
N PRO A 11 -59.17 24.58 1.64
CA PRO A 11 -59.67 23.20 1.39
C PRO A 11 -59.26 22.61 -0.01
N TRP A 12 -59.68 21.45 -0.58
CA TRP A 12 -60.10 20.10 -0.11
C TRP A 12 -60.13 19.08 -1.32
N PHE A 13 -59.63 17.84 -1.14
CA PHE A 13 -60.11 16.57 -1.79
C PHE A 13 -60.08 16.46 -3.35
N SER A 14 -60.26 15.31 -4.04
CA SER A 14 -60.75 13.94 -3.71
C SER A 14 -60.10 12.88 -4.65
N THR A 15 -59.56 11.75 -4.18
CA THR A 15 -60.14 10.37 -4.11
C THR A 15 -60.47 9.56 -5.38
N ARG A 16 -59.93 8.32 -5.40
CA ARG A 16 -60.45 7.01 -5.90
C ARG A 16 -60.43 6.65 -7.40
N GLY A 17 -59.98 5.41 -7.67
CA GLY A 17 -60.20 4.67 -8.91
C GLY A 17 -59.38 3.37 -9.04
N LEU A 18 -59.86 2.23 -8.51
CA LEU A 18 -59.34 0.90 -8.88
C LEU A 18 -60.03 0.42 -10.17
N THR A 19 -59.33 -0.26 -11.09
CA THR A 19 -59.55 -1.71 -11.37
C THR A 19 -58.69 -2.30 -12.52
N ARG A 20 -58.08 -3.47 -12.21
CA ARG A 20 -57.93 -4.72 -13.00
C ARG A 20 -57.41 -4.73 -14.47
N LEU A 21 -56.28 -5.44 -14.62
CA LEU A 21 -55.97 -6.53 -15.57
C LEU A 21 -56.31 -6.40 -17.07
N ARG A 22 -55.27 -6.57 -17.90
CA ARG A 22 -55.19 -7.68 -18.88
C ARG A 22 -53.74 -7.91 -19.34
N ALA A 23 -53.40 -9.16 -19.64
CA ALA A 23 -52.16 -9.55 -20.29
C ALA A 23 -52.39 -9.76 -21.80
N LEU A 24 -51.37 -9.48 -22.61
CA LEU A 24 -51.12 -10.15 -23.89
C LEU A 24 -49.63 -9.95 -24.24
N GLY A 25 -48.98 -10.96 -24.84
CA GLY A 25 -47.56 -10.89 -25.18
C GLY A 25 -47.30 -10.36 -26.59
N LEU A 26 -46.02 -10.11 -26.90
CA LEU A 26 -45.54 -10.06 -28.28
C LEU A 26 -44.17 -10.73 -28.39
N VAL A 27 -44.00 -11.53 -29.44
CA VAL A 27 -42.76 -12.20 -29.82
C VAL A 27 -41.87 -11.23 -30.58
N VAL A 28 -40.56 -11.22 -30.30
CA VAL A 28 -39.55 -10.71 -31.23
C VAL A 28 -38.47 -11.78 -31.40
N MET A 29 -38.43 -12.37 -32.59
CA MET A 29 -37.30 -13.19 -33.04
C MET A 29 -36.16 -12.27 -33.47
N ILE A 30 -34.93 -12.58 -33.05
CA ILE A 30 -33.71 -12.10 -33.71
C ILE A 30 -32.86 -13.33 -34.03
N GLY A 31 -32.48 -13.45 -35.30
CA GLY A 31 -31.78 -14.62 -35.85
C GLY A 31 -30.30 -14.69 -35.49
N LEU A 32 -29.74 -15.88 -35.68
CA LEU A 32 -28.34 -16.22 -35.48
C LEU A 32 -27.41 -15.56 -36.52
N ALA A 33 -26.28 -15.03 -36.05
CA ALA A 33 -25.01 -15.02 -36.78
C ALA A 33 -23.82 -14.90 -35.79
N SER A 34 -23.35 -16.03 -35.28
CA SER A 34 -21.99 -16.22 -34.70
C SER A 34 -20.98 -16.44 -35.86
N PRO A 35 -19.63 -16.35 -35.68
CA PRO A 35 -18.85 -16.71 -34.47
C PRO A 35 -17.74 -15.69 -34.10
N ALA A 36 -16.93 -15.86 -33.04
CA ALA A 36 -16.77 -16.98 -32.10
C ALA A 36 -16.67 -16.46 -30.64
N VAL A 37 -17.22 -17.23 -29.69
CA VAL A 37 -17.17 -16.93 -28.25
C VAL A 37 -16.23 -17.91 -27.58
N LEU A 38 -15.17 -17.41 -26.92
CA LEU A 38 -14.49 -18.18 -25.89
C LEU A 38 -15.42 -18.26 -24.67
N VAL A 39 -16.04 -19.42 -24.45
CA VAL A 39 -16.85 -19.66 -23.26
C VAL A 39 -15.90 -19.88 -22.07
N ALA A 40 -15.60 -18.80 -21.35
CA ALA A 40 -14.98 -18.86 -20.04
C ALA A 40 -15.98 -19.52 -19.07
N GLN A 41 -15.78 -20.79 -18.74
CA GLN A 41 -16.67 -21.51 -17.83
C GLN A 41 -16.43 -21.09 -16.38
N GLU A 42 -17.47 -20.58 -15.73
CA GLU A 42 -17.48 -20.20 -14.31
C GLU A 42 -17.37 -21.42 -13.37
N SER A 43 -16.75 -21.22 -12.21
CA SER A 43 -16.63 -22.25 -11.16
C SER A 43 -17.99 -22.61 -10.56
N ARG A 44 -18.34 -23.90 -10.54
CA ARG A 44 -19.64 -24.40 -10.05
C ARG A 44 -19.47 -25.46 -8.97
N THR A 45 -20.56 -25.81 -8.30
CA THR A 45 -20.57 -26.91 -7.33
C THR A 45 -20.59 -28.27 -8.05
N TRP A 46 -19.67 -29.16 -7.67
CA TRP A 46 -19.58 -30.56 -8.08
C TRP A 46 -19.95 -31.45 -6.90
N ILE A 47 -20.60 -32.58 -7.17
CA ILE A 47 -21.17 -33.47 -6.16
C ILE A 47 -20.68 -34.90 -6.40
N ASP A 48 -20.31 -35.61 -5.33
CA ASP A 48 -19.91 -37.01 -5.39
C ASP A 48 -21.11 -37.96 -5.64
N ALA A 49 -20.82 -39.23 -5.96
CA ALA A 49 -21.83 -40.25 -6.25
C ALA A 49 -22.79 -40.55 -5.08
N THR A 50 -22.38 -40.28 -3.83
CA THR A 50 -23.22 -40.42 -2.62
C THR A 50 -24.01 -39.16 -2.27
N GLY A 51 -23.71 -38.02 -2.89
CA GLY A 51 -24.33 -36.73 -2.59
C GLY A 51 -23.86 -36.05 -1.30
N LYS A 52 -22.93 -36.69 -0.57
CA LYS A 52 -22.47 -36.29 0.77
C LYS A 52 -21.40 -35.20 0.71
N PHE A 53 -20.57 -35.20 -0.33
CA PHE A 53 -19.45 -34.28 -0.52
C PHE A 53 -19.74 -33.35 -1.70
N LYS A 54 -19.48 -32.05 -1.49
CA LYS A 54 -19.70 -30.99 -2.47
C LYS A 54 -18.51 -30.04 -2.46
N ILE A 55 -17.96 -29.77 -3.63
CA ILE A 55 -16.81 -28.85 -3.82
C ILE A 55 -17.13 -27.80 -4.86
N GLN A 56 -16.58 -26.60 -4.75
CA GLN A 56 -16.75 -25.55 -5.76
C GLN A 56 -15.50 -25.44 -6.62
N ALA A 57 -15.63 -25.86 -7.88
CA ALA A 57 -14.52 -26.08 -8.79
C ALA A 57 -14.88 -25.86 -10.26
N LYS A 58 -13.86 -25.66 -11.08
CA LYS A 58 -13.93 -25.58 -12.55
C LYS A 58 -13.43 -26.91 -13.13
N PHE A 59 -14.05 -27.37 -14.21
CA PHE A 59 -13.55 -28.52 -14.98
C PHE A 59 -12.25 -28.17 -15.69
N VAL A 60 -11.25 -29.08 -15.62
CA VAL A 60 -9.96 -28.95 -16.29
C VAL A 60 -9.87 -29.95 -17.44
N SER A 61 -9.91 -31.25 -17.14
CA SER A 61 -9.87 -32.34 -18.13
C SER A 61 -10.66 -33.59 -17.70
N LEU A 62 -10.88 -34.49 -18.64
CA LEU A 62 -11.34 -35.87 -18.41
C LEU A 62 -10.47 -36.78 -19.25
N GLU A 63 -9.65 -37.61 -18.60
CA GLU A 63 -8.71 -38.52 -19.23
C GLU A 63 -9.02 -39.96 -18.81
N GLY A 64 -9.49 -40.76 -19.78
CA GLY A 64 -10.01 -42.10 -19.50
C GLY A 64 -11.19 -42.06 -18.54
N SER A 65 -10.98 -42.49 -17.29
CA SER A 65 -11.97 -42.44 -16.21
C SER A 65 -11.73 -41.32 -15.19
N LYS A 66 -10.67 -40.52 -15.28
CA LYS A 66 -10.33 -39.48 -14.29
C LYS A 66 -10.78 -38.10 -14.73
N VAL A 67 -11.49 -37.39 -13.85
CA VAL A 67 -11.86 -35.97 -14.01
C VAL A 67 -10.95 -35.10 -13.15
N THR A 68 -10.32 -34.10 -13.74
CA THR A 68 -9.52 -33.09 -13.02
C THR A 68 -10.34 -31.83 -12.81
N LEU A 69 -10.42 -31.36 -11.56
CA LEU A 69 -11.20 -30.20 -11.13
C LEU A 69 -10.32 -29.19 -10.39
N LEU A 70 -10.28 -27.94 -10.85
CA LEU A 70 -9.56 -26.84 -10.20
C LEU A 70 -10.48 -26.14 -9.21
N GLN A 71 -10.16 -26.20 -7.92
CA GLN A 71 -10.92 -25.54 -6.86
C GLN A 71 -10.69 -24.01 -6.86
N THR A 72 -11.59 -23.27 -6.20
CA THR A 72 -11.45 -21.82 -6.02
C THR A 72 -10.23 -21.39 -5.19
N SER A 73 -9.61 -22.31 -4.44
CA SER A 73 -8.32 -22.14 -3.76
C SER A 73 -7.11 -22.17 -4.71
N GLY A 74 -7.28 -22.60 -5.96
CA GLY A 74 -6.18 -22.85 -6.90
C GLY A 74 -5.61 -24.29 -6.84
N GLU A 75 -6.18 -25.16 -6.00
CA GLU A 75 -5.78 -26.57 -5.91
C GLU A 75 -6.50 -27.44 -6.96
N GLU A 76 -5.75 -28.29 -7.67
CA GLU A 76 -6.31 -29.28 -8.60
C GLU A 76 -6.59 -30.61 -7.88
N LEU A 77 -7.75 -31.19 -8.17
CA LEU A 77 -8.21 -32.43 -7.56
C LEU A 77 -8.69 -33.41 -8.64
N GLU A 78 -8.08 -34.59 -8.67
CA GLU A 78 -8.53 -35.71 -9.50
C GLU A 78 -9.62 -36.52 -8.79
N ILE A 79 -10.68 -36.85 -9.52
CA ILE A 79 -11.73 -37.78 -9.07
C ILE A 79 -12.09 -38.76 -10.19
N GLU A 80 -12.24 -40.04 -9.83
CA GLU A 80 -12.83 -41.03 -10.75
C GLU A 80 -14.23 -40.58 -11.17
N LEU A 81 -14.50 -40.56 -12.47
CA LEU A 81 -15.78 -40.21 -13.06
C LEU A 81 -16.91 -41.03 -12.43
N SER A 82 -16.69 -42.32 -12.17
CA SER A 82 -17.65 -43.21 -11.49
C SER A 82 -18.05 -42.75 -10.07
N LYS A 83 -17.19 -41.96 -9.40
CA LYS A 83 -17.41 -41.38 -8.07
C LYS A 83 -18.06 -39.99 -8.09
N LEU A 84 -18.40 -39.44 -9.26
CA LEU A 84 -19.23 -38.24 -9.39
C LEU A 84 -20.73 -38.57 -9.44
N SER A 85 -21.56 -37.60 -9.08
CA SER A 85 -23.01 -37.69 -9.22
C SER A 85 -23.42 -38.02 -10.67
N PRO A 86 -24.57 -38.66 -10.94
CA PRO A 86 -25.00 -38.95 -12.31
C PRO A 86 -25.08 -37.72 -13.21
N GLY A 87 -25.46 -36.56 -12.65
CA GLY A 87 -25.49 -35.28 -13.38
C GLY A 87 -24.11 -34.73 -13.69
N ASP A 88 -23.19 -34.78 -12.72
CA ASP A 88 -21.84 -34.25 -12.89
C ASP A 88 -20.95 -35.17 -13.75
N ARG A 89 -21.22 -36.48 -13.75
CA ARG A 89 -20.66 -37.42 -14.74
C ARG A 89 -20.99 -37.01 -16.16
N LYS A 90 -22.27 -36.78 -16.44
CA LYS A 90 -22.74 -36.38 -17.77
C LYS A 90 -22.14 -35.04 -18.17
N LEU A 91 -22.07 -34.09 -17.24
CA LEU A 91 -21.44 -32.79 -17.48
C LEU A 91 -19.94 -32.92 -17.80
N ALA A 92 -19.17 -33.67 -17.01
CA ALA A 92 -17.75 -33.88 -17.27
C ALA A 92 -17.52 -34.47 -18.68
N GLN A 93 -18.34 -35.44 -19.10
CA GLN A 93 -18.30 -36.01 -20.45
C GLN A 93 -18.68 -34.99 -21.53
N GLU A 94 -19.72 -34.17 -21.32
CA GLU A 94 -20.13 -33.11 -22.26
C GLU A 94 -19.07 -31.99 -22.39
N LEU A 95 -18.38 -31.64 -21.30
CA LEU A 95 -17.29 -30.65 -21.31
C LEU A 95 -16.02 -31.20 -21.95
N ALA A 96 -15.66 -32.46 -21.65
CA ALA A 96 -14.55 -33.16 -22.30
C ALA A 96 -14.76 -33.24 -23.82
N LYS A 97 -15.97 -33.58 -24.27
CA LYS A 97 -16.30 -33.63 -25.69
C LYS A 97 -16.13 -32.26 -26.36
N LYS A 98 -16.66 -31.20 -25.75
CA LYS A 98 -16.47 -29.81 -26.23
C LYS A 98 -15.00 -29.36 -26.24
N ALA A 99 -14.19 -29.83 -25.30
CA ALA A 99 -12.75 -29.58 -25.28
C ALA A 99 -12.03 -30.36 -26.40
N SER A 100 -12.44 -31.60 -26.70
CA SER A 100 -11.87 -32.42 -27.79
C SER A 100 -12.22 -31.94 -29.20
N GLU A 101 -13.29 -31.14 -29.34
CA GLU A 101 -13.67 -30.48 -30.60
C GLU A 101 -12.84 -29.20 -30.87
N ASN A 102 -11.94 -28.81 -29.97
CA ASN A 102 -11.00 -27.69 -30.15
C ASN A 102 -9.69 -28.18 -30.82
N PRO A 103 -9.33 -27.70 -32.03
CA PRO A 103 -8.15 -28.17 -32.75
C PRO A 103 -6.80 -27.68 -32.20
N PHE A 104 -6.78 -26.80 -31.20
CA PHE A 104 -5.55 -26.29 -30.59
C PHE A 104 -5.12 -27.14 -29.38
N GLN A 105 -4.14 -28.02 -29.56
CA GLN A 105 -3.51 -28.75 -28.46
C GLN A 105 -2.41 -27.91 -27.78
N ALA A 106 -2.45 -27.82 -26.45
CA ALA A 106 -1.31 -27.38 -25.66
C ALA A 106 -0.30 -28.54 -25.53
N LYS A 107 0.98 -28.24 -25.71
CA LYS A 107 2.07 -29.23 -25.61
C LYS A 107 2.59 -29.28 -24.18
N GLU A 108 2.22 -30.30 -23.43
CA GLU A 108 2.82 -30.53 -22.11
C GLU A 108 4.28 -30.97 -22.21
N ALA A 109 5.10 -30.46 -21.29
CA ALA A 109 6.46 -30.93 -21.06
C ALA A 109 6.69 -31.03 -19.54
N ASN A 110 6.65 -32.25 -19.01
CA ASN A 110 7.01 -32.52 -17.62
C ASN A 110 8.53 -32.78 -17.54
N PRO A 111 9.36 -31.91 -16.91
CA PRO A 111 10.81 -32.04 -16.95
C PRO A 111 11.40 -33.12 -16.03
N PHE A 112 10.59 -33.79 -15.20
CA PHE A 112 11.07 -34.53 -14.02
C PHE A 112 10.60 -36.00 -13.90
N ALA A 113 10.15 -36.62 -14.99
CA ALA A 113 9.83 -38.05 -14.98
C ALA A 113 11.11 -38.94 -15.00
N PRO A 114 11.33 -39.84 -14.01
CA PRO A 114 12.48 -40.74 -14.01
C PRO A 114 12.29 -41.89 -15.01
N LYS A 115 13.30 -42.16 -15.84
CA LYS A 115 13.26 -43.23 -16.85
C LYS A 115 13.66 -44.59 -16.27
N PRO A 116 12.89 -45.68 -16.47
CA PRO A 116 13.34 -47.03 -16.16
C PRO A 116 14.30 -47.54 -17.24
N ASN A 117 15.30 -48.32 -16.80
CA ASN A 117 16.41 -48.79 -17.63
C ASN A 117 16.13 -50.17 -18.25
N LYS A 118 16.44 -50.37 -19.53
CA LYS A 118 16.64 -51.68 -20.19
C LYS A 118 17.39 -51.51 -21.52
N GLY A 119 18.29 -52.45 -21.84
CA GLY A 119 19.19 -52.40 -22.99
C GLY A 119 18.52 -52.64 -24.37
N ASN A 120 19.27 -52.85 -25.45
CA ASN A 120 20.66 -53.35 -25.48
C ASN A 120 21.36 -53.10 -26.84
N VAL A 121 22.71 -53.11 -26.82
CA VAL A 121 23.69 -53.24 -27.93
C VAL A 121 23.73 -52.21 -29.10
N GLY A 122 24.92 -51.62 -29.32
CA GLY A 122 25.34 -50.93 -30.55
C GLY A 122 26.64 -50.11 -30.38
N ALA A 123 27.77 -50.55 -30.95
CA ALA A 123 29.11 -49.96 -30.76
C ALA A 123 29.96 -50.10 -32.04
N VAL A 124 31.13 -49.48 -32.25
CA VAL A 124 32.08 -48.73 -31.38
C VAL A 124 32.51 -47.43 -32.10
N GLY A 125 33.02 -46.40 -31.41
CA GLY A 125 33.57 -45.21 -32.08
C GLY A 125 34.19 -44.12 -31.18
N GLU A 126 35.45 -44.33 -30.81
CA GLU A 126 36.38 -43.57 -29.95
C GLU A 126 36.42 -42.01 -29.99
N ASN A 127 37.04 -41.48 -28.91
CA ASN A 127 37.76 -40.20 -28.77
C ASN A 127 36.99 -38.87 -28.54
N MET A 128 37.04 -38.42 -27.27
CA MET A 128 37.11 -37.00 -26.91
C MET A 128 38.44 -36.38 -27.38
N PRO A 129 38.54 -35.04 -27.46
CA PRO A 129 39.29 -34.39 -26.38
C PRO A 129 38.63 -33.17 -25.74
N ALA A 130 38.96 -33.01 -24.46
CA ALA A 130 39.09 -31.82 -23.63
C ALA A 130 38.39 -30.48 -24.03
N ARG A 131 37.53 -30.07 -23.11
CA ARG A 131 37.07 -28.70 -22.82
C ARG A 131 38.20 -27.66 -22.83
N GLY A 132 38.12 -26.69 -23.75
CA GLY A 132 38.84 -25.42 -23.71
C GLY A 132 37.99 -24.30 -23.10
N THR A 133 38.61 -23.34 -22.42
CA THR A 133 37.95 -22.16 -21.83
C THR A 133 38.13 -20.94 -22.73
N ALA A 134 37.08 -20.09 -22.82
CA ALA A 134 37.12 -18.62 -22.75
C ALA A 134 36.06 -17.94 -23.64
N GLY A 135 35.58 -16.78 -23.17
CA GLY A 135 35.24 -15.61 -24.00
C GLY A 135 34.04 -15.71 -24.93
N GLY A 136 32.93 -15.07 -24.54
CA GLY A 136 31.75 -14.94 -25.40
C GLY A 136 30.60 -14.22 -24.71
N THR A 137 30.78 -12.93 -24.41
CA THR A 137 29.63 -12.04 -24.14
C THR A 137 28.88 -11.83 -25.44
N GLU A 138 27.80 -12.56 -25.67
CA GLU A 138 26.84 -12.17 -26.70
C GLU A 138 26.16 -10.88 -26.27
N GLU A 139 26.55 -9.76 -26.90
CA GLU A 139 25.75 -8.54 -26.88
C GLU A 139 24.33 -8.87 -27.35
N ALA A 140 23.34 -8.51 -26.54
CA ALA A 140 21.96 -8.56 -26.98
C ALA A 140 21.81 -7.66 -28.21
N ALA A 141 21.33 -8.25 -29.32
CA ALA A 141 21.20 -7.55 -30.60
C ALA A 141 20.44 -6.23 -30.44
N PRO A 142 20.85 -5.16 -31.14
CA PRO A 142 20.17 -3.87 -31.04
C PRO A 142 18.72 -4.02 -31.49
N ALA A 143 17.79 -3.68 -30.60
CA ALA A 143 16.37 -3.66 -30.93
C ALA A 143 16.14 -2.69 -32.11
N GLY A 144 15.37 -3.14 -33.10
CA GLY A 144 15.07 -2.35 -34.30
C GLY A 144 14.38 -1.03 -33.98
N GLY A 145 14.47 -0.09 -34.93
CA GLY A 145 14.10 1.33 -34.77
C GLY A 145 12.88 1.59 -33.87
N SER A 146 13.10 2.39 -32.84
CA SER A 146 12.14 2.75 -31.80
C SER A 146 10.86 3.35 -32.37
N GLY A 147 9.71 2.71 -32.10
CA GLY A 147 8.38 3.21 -32.46
C GLY A 147 7.88 4.41 -31.63
N TYR A 148 8.80 5.24 -31.11
CA TYR A 148 8.52 6.41 -30.28
C TYR A 148 8.84 7.70 -31.02
N THR A 149 8.02 8.73 -30.84
CA THR A 149 8.10 10.02 -31.56
C THR A 149 9.00 11.07 -30.89
N GLY A 150 9.76 10.67 -29.86
CA GLY A 150 10.66 11.55 -29.11
C GLY A 150 12.12 11.47 -29.58
N ARG A 151 13.04 12.07 -28.81
CA ARG A 151 14.48 11.89 -29.04
C ARG A 151 14.96 10.46 -28.80
N ASP A 152 14.28 9.73 -27.92
CA ASP A 152 14.56 8.37 -27.47
C ASP A 152 16.04 8.03 -27.21
N ILE A 153 16.75 8.90 -26.48
CA ILE A 153 18.16 8.69 -26.14
C ILE A 153 18.27 7.74 -24.95
N ARG A 154 19.12 6.71 -25.05
CA ARG A 154 19.52 5.90 -23.90
C ARG A 154 20.65 6.60 -23.15
N LEU A 155 20.39 7.03 -21.91
CA LEU A 155 21.39 7.67 -21.06
C LEU A 155 22.18 6.63 -20.26
N THR A 156 23.43 6.95 -19.95
CA THR A 156 24.31 6.15 -19.09
C THR A 156 24.58 6.83 -17.75
N SER A 157 24.74 6.06 -16.68
CA SER A 157 25.14 6.61 -15.36
C SER A 157 26.65 6.81 -15.29
N ASP A 158 27.08 8.02 -14.94
CA ASP A 158 28.48 8.29 -14.54
C ASP A 158 28.53 8.53 -13.03
N VAL A 159 29.24 7.64 -12.33
CA VAL A 159 29.44 7.69 -10.87
C VAL A 159 30.89 7.91 -10.49
N ALA A 160 31.75 8.29 -11.45
CA ALA A 160 33.11 8.74 -11.18
C ALA A 160 33.08 10.09 -10.43
N ASP A 161 33.98 10.23 -9.46
CA ASP A 161 34.14 11.44 -8.64
C ASP A 161 32.87 11.91 -7.90
N VAL A 162 31.92 10.99 -7.64
CA VAL A 162 30.70 11.30 -6.87
C VAL A 162 31.04 11.70 -5.43
N THR A 163 30.47 12.80 -4.95
CA THR A 163 30.68 13.26 -3.57
C THR A 163 29.86 12.42 -2.58
N GLU A 164 30.52 11.82 -1.58
CA GLU A 164 29.84 11.13 -0.47
C GLU A 164 29.38 12.14 0.58
N LEU A 165 28.07 12.40 0.67
CA LEU A 165 27.51 13.19 1.75
C LEU A 165 27.32 12.32 3.00
N LEU A 166 28.19 12.56 3.98
CA LEU A 166 28.02 12.03 5.33
C LEU A 166 26.92 12.80 6.07
N LEU A 167 26.25 12.14 7.01
CA LEU A 167 25.24 12.73 7.90
C LEU A 167 25.86 13.64 8.99
N THR A 168 26.80 14.50 8.60
CA THR A 168 27.50 15.46 9.46
C THR A 168 26.83 16.83 9.28
N PRO A 169 26.06 17.32 10.26
CA PRO A 169 25.34 18.56 10.13
C PRO A 169 26.27 19.78 10.14
N LYS A 170 25.93 20.81 9.36
CA LYS A 170 26.59 22.13 9.41
C LYS A 170 26.09 23.02 10.56
N LEU A 171 24.89 22.74 11.08
CA LEU A 171 24.22 23.48 12.14
C LEU A 171 23.87 22.54 13.29
N ASP A 172 24.12 22.96 14.53
CA ASP A 172 23.77 22.20 15.74
C ASP A 172 22.24 22.07 15.92
N LYS A 173 21.44 22.90 15.24
CA LYS A 173 19.98 22.92 15.29
C LYS A 173 19.40 23.21 13.90
N LEU A 174 18.27 22.57 13.61
CA LEU A 174 17.52 22.79 12.37
C LEU A 174 16.72 24.10 12.47
N THR A 175 17.16 25.11 11.74
CA THR A 175 16.48 26.42 11.63
C THR A 175 16.43 26.85 10.17
N LEU A 176 15.34 26.53 9.49
CA LEU A 176 15.06 26.97 8.12
C LEU A 176 14.29 28.30 8.11
N PRO A 177 14.55 29.19 7.12
CA PRO A 177 13.69 30.33 6.88
C PRO A 177 12.29 29.85 6.46
N LYS A 178 11.25 30.51 6.99
CA LYS A 178 9.88 30.24 6.58
C LYS A 178 9.68 30.63 5.10
N ASN A 179 9.03 29.76 4.33
CA ASN A 179 8.62 30.08 2.97
C ASN A 179 7.31 30.90 2.98
N GLU A 180 7.42 32.21 2.84
CA GLU A 180 6.26 33.12 2.74
C GLU A 180 5.66 33.18 1.32
N SER A 181 6.33 32.61 0.32
CA SER A 181 5.95 32.72 -1.11
C SER A 181 4.93 31.67 -1.57
N PHE A 182 4.42 30.82 -0.67
CA PHE A 182 3.47 29.78 -1.02
C PHE A 182 2.08 30.34 -1.38
N ALA A 183 1.78 30.40 -2.68
CA ALA A 183 0.51 30.85 -3.21
C ALA A 183 -0.43 29.67 -3.50
N GLU A 184 -1.52 29.55 -2.74
CA GLU A 184 -2.55 28.52 -2.93
C GLU A 184 -3.43 28.82 -4.17
N ARG A 185 -3.41 27.95 -5.18
CA ARG A 185 -4.36 28.02 -6.30
C ARG A 185 -5.67 27.32 -5.95
N LYS A 186 -6.77 28.07 -6.05
CA LYS A 186 -8.12 27.53 -5.85
C LYS A 186 -8.63 26.83 -7.10
N LEU A 187 -8.65 25.50 -7.07
CA LEU A 187 -9.27 24.70 -8.13
C LEU A 187 -10.81 24.79 -8.08
N PRO A 188 -11.50 24.67 -9.23
CA PRO A 188 -12.96 24.60 -9.25
C PRO A 188 -13.49 23.37 -8.50
N ALA A 189 -14.48 23.57 -7.63
CA ALA A 189 -15.12 22.51 -6.84
C ALA A 189 -16.13 21.66 -7.67
N ARG A 190 -15.73 21.23 -8.87
CA ARG A 190 -16.53 20.36 -9.76
C ARG A 190 -15.72 19.14 -10.17
N GLY A 191 -16.38 17.99 -10.30
CA GLY A 191 -15.76 16.79 -10.83
C GLY A 191 -15.28 16.99 -12.28
N ILE A 192 -14.08 16.51 -12.58
CA ILE A 192 -13.49 16.46 -13.90
C ILE A 192 -13.76 15.06 -14.46
N ALA A 193 -14.56 14.96 -15.52
CA ALA A 193 -14.84 13.69 -16.16
C ALA A 193 -13.57 13.08 -16.77
N LEU A 194 -13.25 11.83 -16.43
CA LEU A 194 -12.11 11.10 -16.97
C LEU A 194 -12.57 10.21 -18.13
N PRO A 195 -11.72 9.96 -19.15
CA PRO A 195 -12.11 9.09 -20.25
C PRO A 195 -12.37 7.67 -19.73
N LYS A 196 -13.49 7.09 -20.16
CA LYS A 196 -13.99 5.78 -19.71
C LYS A 196 -12.88 4.72 -19.80
N LYS A 197 -12.79 3.87 -18.76
CA LYS A 197 -11.94 2.69 -18.77
C LYS A 197 -12.26 1.78 -19.96
N SER A 198 -11.21 1.33 -20.63
CA SER A 198 -11.25 0.48 -21.82
C SER A 198 -11.76 -0.94 -21.51
N ASN A 199 -11.38 -1.49 -20.36
CA ASN A 199 -11.80 -2.82 -19.90
C ASN A 199 -11.66 -2.96 -18.36
N PHE A 200 -12.01 -4.13 -17.82
CA PHE A 200 -11.96 -4.42 -16.38
C PHE A 200 -10.55 -4.44 -15.77
N PHE A 201 -9.53 -4.77 -16.57
CA PHE A 201 -8.13 -4.82 -16.15
C PHE A 201 -7.48 -3.43 -16.07
N GLU A 202 -8.22 -2.38 -16.43
CA GLU A 202 -7.73 -1.01 -16.34
C GLU A 202 -7.85 -0.44 -14.92
N LYS A 203 -6.72 -0.13 -14.30
CA LYS A 203 -6.64 0.43 -12.95
C LYS A 203 -5.74 1.66 -12.93
N ALA A 204 -6.17 2.68 -12.20
CA ALA A 204 -5.35 3.86 -11.97
C ALA A 204 -4.17 3.44 -11.07
N ASN A 205 -2.95 3.74 -11.50
CA ASN A 205 -1.71 3.35 -10.82
C ASN A 205 -0.97 4.54 -10.21
N SER A 206 -0.89 5.67 -10.92
CA SER A 206 -0.27 6.91 -10.43
C SER A 206 -1.08 8.14 -10.81
N VAL A 207 -1.08 9.16 -9.95
CA VAL A 207 -1.43 10.54 -10.30
C VAL A 207 -0.27 11.43 -9.91
N LEU A 208 0.27 12.15 -10.89
CA LEU A 208 1.31 13.14 -10.71
C LEU A 208 0.71 14.53 -10.94
N THR A 209 1.16 15.52 -10.18
CA THR A 209 0.72 16.92 -10.32
C THR A 209 1.89 17.81 -10.70
N HIS A 210 1.65 18.76 -11.61
CA HIS A 210 2.72 19.63 -12.09
C HIS A 210 3.06 20.69 -11.02
N PRO A 211 4.33 20.87 -10.61
CA PRO A 211 4.68 21.69 -9.44
C PRO A 211 4.27 23.17 -9.56
N THR A 212 4.22 23.72 -10.78
CA THR A 212 3.93 25.15 -11.03
C THR A 212 2.72 25.44 -11.93
N LYS A 213 1.96 24.43 -12.37
CA LYS A 213 0.82 24.60 -13.29
C LYS A 213 -0.38 23.80 -12.77
N PRO A 214 -1.64 24.25 -12.97
CA PRO A 214 -2.84 23.52 -12.60
C PRO A 214 -3.07 22.33 -13.55
N GLU A 215 -2.15 21.36 -13.53
CA GLU A 215 -2.13 20.21 -14.42
C GLU A 215 -1.86 18.92 -13.62
N ALA A 216 -2.49 17.82 -14.05
CA ALA A 216 -2.27 16.50 -13.48
C ALA A 216 -2.18 15.45 -14.58
N THR A 217 -1.28 14.49 -14.38
CA THR A 217 -1.07 13.34 -15.27
C THR A 217 -1.47 12.07 -14.53
N ILE A 218 -2.43 11.33 -15.07
CA ILE A 218 -2.89 10.05 -14.53
C ILE A 218 -2.34 8.93 -15.40
N LEU A 219 -1.71 7.94 -14.77
CA LEU A 219 -1.26 6.70 -15.41
C LEU A 219 -2.21 5.57 -15.01
N TYR A 220 -2.75 4.87 -16.01
CA TYR A 220 -3.56 3.68 -15.84
C TYR A 220 -2.79 2.46 -16.37
N HIS A 221 -2.66 1.42 -15.54
CA HIS A 221 -2.21 0.10 -15.99
C HIS A 221 -3.36 -0.62 -16.68
N ILE A 222 -3.11 -1.15 -17.87
CA ILE A 222 -4.04 -2.00 -18.62
C ILE A 222 -3.31 -3.31 -18.90
N ALA A 223 -3.69 -4.37 -18.19
CA ALA A 223 -2.95 -5.64 -18.20
C ALA A 223 -3.91 -6.85 -18.28
N PRO A 224 -4.47 -7.16 -19.46
CA PRO A 224 -5.36 -8.31 -19.65
C PRO A 224 -4.54 -9.62 -19.76
N PRO A 225 -5.02 -10.75 -19.20
CA PRO A 225 -4.38 -12.04 -19.38
C PRO A 225 -4.18 -12.40 -20.86
N GLY A 226 -2.96 -12.81 -21.22
CA GLY A 226 -2.62 -13.21 -22.59
C GLY A 226 -2.45 -12.07 -23.60
N GLN A 227 -2.41 -10.81 -23.16
CA GLN A 227 -2.14 -9.65 -24.01
C GLN A 227 -0.92 -8.87 -23.50
N PRO A 228 -0.15 -8.19 -24.37
CA PRO A 228 0.92 -7.30 -23.93
C PRO A 228 0.36 -6.21 -23.00
N PRO A 229 0.97 -5.98 -21.82
CA PRO A 229 0.53 -4.93 -20.92
C PRO A 229 0.90 -3.55 -21.48
N MET A 230 0.12 -2.54 -21.11
CA MET A 230 0.28 -1.17 -21.58
C MET A 230 -0.12 -0.16 -20.52
N THR A 231 0.41 1.04 -20.61
CA THR A 231 0.05 2.17 -19.75
C THR A 231 -0.69 3.22 -20.57
N ARG A 232 -1.90 3.58 -20.13
CA ARG A 232 -2.61 4.75 -20.67
C ARG A 232 -2.30 5.97 -19.82
N VAL A 233 -1.82 7.02 -20.46
CA VAL A 233 -1.52 8.30 -19.82
C VAL A 233 -2.61 9.31 -20.20
N VAL A 234 -3.15 10.03 -19.22
CA VAL A 234 -4.15 11.09 -19.40
C VAL A 234 -3.66 12.35 -18.70
N VAL A 235 -3.43 13.41 -19.47
CA VAL A 235 -3.03 14.73 -18.96
C VAL A 235 -4.24 15.65 -18.92
N LEU A 236 -4.46 16.27 -17.77
CA LEU A 236 -5.60 17.13 -17.45
C LEU A 236 -5.12 18.54 -17.13
N ASN A 237 -5.86 19.55 -17.59
CA ASN A 237 -5.80 20.88 -17.00
C ASN A 237 -6.93 21.00 -15.95
N LEU A 238 -6.55 21.22 -14.69
CA LEU A 238 -7.39 21.15 -13.50
C LEU A 238 -8.38 22.33 -13.38
N GLU A 239 -8.04 23.50 -13.92
CA GLU A 239 -8.92 24.67 -13.93
C GLU A 239 -10.03 24.55 -15.00
N SER A 240 -9.64 24.28 -16.24
CA SER A 240 -10.60 24.09 -17.34
C SER A 240 -11.36 22.76 -17.24
N GLY A 241 -10.84 21.79 -16.47
CA GLY A 241 -11.42 20.46 -16.32
C GLY A 241 -11.42 19.68 -17.64
N LYS A 242 -10.39 19.87 -18.48
CA LYS A 242 -10.27 19.26 -19.81
C LYS A 242 -9.06 18.33 -19.88
N VAL A 243 -9.22 17.22 -20.59
CA VAL A 243 -8.09 16.41 -21.08
C VAL A 243 -7.37 17.23 -22.15
N VAL A 244 -6.08 17.49 -21.94
CA VAL A 244 -5.23 18.25 -22.89
C VAL A 244 -4.43 17.31 -23.79
N ALA A 245 -3.99 16.16 -23.27
CA ALA A 245 -3.36 15.09 -24.02
C ALA A 245 -3.75 13.72 -23.43
N GLN A 246 -3.73 12.69 -24.27
CA GLN A 246 -3.85 11.31 -23.82
C GLN A 246 -3.17 10.39 -24.84
N GLY A 247 -2.65 9.26 -24.37
CA GLY A 247 -2.03 8.27 -25.23
C GLY A 247 -1.77 6.97 -24.51
N ASN A 248 -1.32 5.98 -25.28
CA ASN A 248 -0.96 4.66 -24.80
C ASN A 248 0.51 4.42 -25.07
N VAL A 249 1.23 3.88 -24.07
CA VAL A 249 2.63 3.43 -24.21
C VAL A 249 2.68 1.93 -23.86
N PRO A 250 3.55 1.13 -24.51
CA PRO A 250 3.70 -0.29 -24.18
C PRO A 250 4.36 -0.44 -22.81
N ASN A 251 4.18 -1.59 -22.16
CA ASN A 251 4.62 -1.89 -20.79
C ASN A 251 3.83 -1.14 -19.69
N LEU A 252 4.04 -1.56 -18.45
CA LEU A 252 3.52 -0.90 -17.26
C LEU A 252 4.53 0.12 -16.74
N TYR A 253 4.07 1.33 -16.43
CA TYR A 253 4.89 2.37 -15.80
C TYR A 253 4.20 2.90 -14.54
N THR A 254 5.00 3.12 -13.50
CA THR A 254 4.60 3.89 -12.31
C THR A 254 5.16 5.30 -12.45
N GLY A 255 4.32 6.31 -12.23
CA GLY A 255 4.74 7.70 -12.26
C GLY A 255 5.68 8.01 -11.10
N VAL A 256 6.75 8.74 -11.37
CA VAL A 256 7.74 9.12 -10.36
C VAL A 256 7.62 10.61 -10.04
N ALA A 257 7.74 11.50 -11.04
CA ALA A 257 7.65 12.95 -10.86
C ALA A 257 7.24 13.70 -12.14
N ILE A 258 6.92 14.99 -12.02
CA ILE A 258 6.76 15.92 -13.15
C ILE A 258 7.72 17.10 -12.98
N GLY A 259 8.60 17.29 -13.96
CA GLY A 259 9.49 18.45 -14.06
C GLY A 259 8.73 19.76 -14.27
N ARG A 260 9.36 20.90 -13.88
CA ARG A 260 8.79 22.25 -14.10
C ARG A 260 8.60 22.59 -15.59
N ASP A 261 9.33 21.90 -16.47
CA ASP A 261 9.23 21.92 -17.93
C ASP A 261 8.05 21.10 -18.47
N GLY A 262 7.48 20.19 -17.67
CA GLY A 262 6.43 19.25 -18.05
C GLY A 262 6.94 17.84 -18.38
N LEU A 263 8.22 17.53 -18.12
CA LEU A 263 8.77 16.18 -18.25
C LEU A 263 8.11 15.23 -17.25
N ILE A 264 7.38 14.23 -17.75
CA ILE A 264 6.82 13.14 -16.96
C ILE A 264 7.92 12.08 -16.80
N MET A 265 8.46 11.95 -15.59
CA MET A 265 9.38 10.87 -15.24
C MET A 265 8.59 9.67 -14.72
N ALA A 266 8.82 8.50 -15.32
CA ALA A 266 8.14 7.27 -14.95
C ALA A 266 9.12 6.09 -14.87
N ARG A 267 8.87 5.15 -13.96
CA ARG A 267 9.66 3.93 -13.78
C ARG A 267 8.93 2.77 -14.45
N GLN A 268 9.62 1.95 -15.24
CA GLN A 268 9.03 0.72 -15.76
C GLN A 268 8.72 -0.24 -14.59
N VAL A 269 7.70 -1.07 -14.78
CA VAL A 269 7.30 -2.13 -13.84
C VAL A 269 7.05 -3.40 -14.65
N GLU A 270 7.63 -4.52 -14.21
CA GLU A 270 7.32 -5.81 -14.83
C GLU A 270 5.92 -6.31 -14.47
N HIS A 271 5.26 -6.94 -15.44
CA HIS A 271 3.96 -7.57 -15.21
C HIS A 271 4.10 -9.00 -14.66
N PHE A 272 5.17 -9.72 -15.03
CA PHE A 272 5.55 -11.04 -14.54
C PHE A 272 7.06 -11.27 -14.73
N GLY A 273 7.81 -11.68 -13.70
CA GLY A 273 9.21 -12.09 -13.85
C GLY A 273 10.15 -11.69 -12.71
N LYS A 274 11.43 -11.55 -13.08
CA LYS A 274 12.49 -10.92 -12.30
C LYS A 274 13.28 -10.02 -13.27
N GLY A 275 12.94 -8.75 -13.35
CA GLY A 275 13.67 -7.80 -14.17
C GLY A 275 13.26 -6.33 -14.00
N ASN A 276 14.27 -5.49 -14.22
CA ASN A 276 14.28 -4.03 -14.39
C ASN A 276 13.39 -3.12 -13.51
N ASP A 277 13.38 -3.33 -12.20
CA ASP A 277 12.92 -2.34 -11.20
C ASP A 277 13.74 -1.01 -11.17
N GLY A 278 14.74 -0.88 -12.05
CA GLY A 278 15.66 0.25 -12.13
C GLY A 278 15.45 1.20 -13.33
N LEU A 279 14.69 0.82 -14.36
CA LEU A 279 14.55 1.66 -15.56
C LEU A 279 13.64 2.86 -15.32
N LEU A 280 14.19 4.06 -15.48
CA LEU A 280 13.47 5.33 -15.57
C LEU A 280 13.37 5.77 -17.04
N GLU A 281 12.25 6.40 -17.38
CA GLU A 281 12.01 6.99 -18.68
C GLU A 281 11.41 8.39 -18.54
N GLY A 282 11.89 9.32 -19.38
CA GLY A 282 11.42 10.69 -19.46
C GLY A 282 10.52 10.91 -20.67
N TRP A 283 9.31 11.41 -20.45
CA TRP A 283 8.29 11.60 -21.47
C TRP A 283 7.79 13.04 -21.50
N ILE A 284 7.53 13.58 -22.70
CA ILE A 284 6.89 14.90 -22.86
C ILE A 284 5.67 14.82 -23.77
N ILE A 285 4.84 15.88 -23.74
CA ILE A 285 3.71 16.05 -24.64
C ILE A 285 4.15 16.87 -25.86
N LYS A 286 4.17 16.26 -27.05
CA LYS A 286 4.38 16.96 -28.33
C LYS A 286 3.02 17.14 -29.01
N GLY A 287 2.47 18.36 -28.91
CA GLY A 287 1.13 18.67 -29.39
C GLY A 287 0.04 17.98 -28.56
N LYS A 288 -0.37 16.77 -28.96
CA LYS A 288 -1.32 15.92 -28.22
C LYS A 288 -0.79 14.50 -27.95
N GLU A 289 0.41 14.19 -28.43
CA GLU A 289 1.00 12.86 -28.36
C GLU A 289 2.08 12.77 -27.28
N LEU A 290 2.29 11.56 -26.75
CA LEU A 290 3.37 11.24 -25.83
C LEU A 290 4.64 10.95 -26.62
N ALA A 291 5.74 11.58 -26.26
CA ALA A 291 7.04 11.38 -26.88
C ALA A 291 8.10 11.03 -25.82
N ARG A 292 8.77 9.88 -25.97
CA ARG A 292 9.86 9.48 -25.07
C ARG A 292 11.15 10.21 -25.42
N GLU A 293 11.63 11.02 -24.50
CA GLU A 293 12.85 11.81 -24.70
C GLU A 293 14.10 11.02 -24.31
N TRP A 294 14.02 10.22 -23.25
CA TRP A 294 15.12 9.38 -22.79
C TRP A 294 14.68 8.13 -22.03
N SER A 295 15.58 7.14 -21.96
CA SER A 295 15.52 5.97 -21.07
C SER A 295 16.86 5.81 -20.34
N TRP A 296 16.84 5.41 -19.06
CA TRP A 296 18.00 5.46 -18.18
C TRP A 296 17.87 4.50 -16.98
N GLU A 297 18.94 3.79 -16.63
CA GLU A 297 19.01 2.93 -15.43
C GLU A 297 19.99 3.56 -14.42
N PRO A 298 19.52 4.31 -13.39
CA PRO A 298 20.42 5.01 -12.46
C PRO A 298 21.37 4.05 -11.74
N ALA A 299 20.83 2.91 -11.31
CA ALA A 299 21.54 1.85 -10.59
C ALA A 299 22.01 0.71 -11.52
N GLN A 300 22.40 1.02 -12.77
CA GLN A 300 22.89 0.01 -13.72
C GLN A 300 24.05 -0.81 -13.12
N GLY A 301 23.96 -2.13 -13.21
CA GLY A 301 24.97 -3.06 -12.66
C GLY A 301 24.86 -3.32 -11.15
N GLN A 302 23.99 -2.61 -10.42
CA GLN A 302 23.65 -2.96 -9.03
C GLN A 302 22.71 -4.18 -8.97
N SER A 303 22.57 -4.78 -7.79
CA SER A 303 21.73 -5.97 -7.60
C SER A 303 20.97 -5.94 -6.26
N GLY A 304 19.90 -6.74 -6.19
CA GLY A 304 19.06 -6.79 -4.99
C GLY A 304 18.42 -5.44 -4.70
N ARG A 305 18.42 -5.03 -3.42
CA ARG A 305 17.78 -3.78 -2.97
C ARG A 305 18.41 -2.52 -3.57
N ASP A 306 19.66 -2.60 -4.03
CA ASP A 306 20.35 -1.43 -4.58
C ASP A 306 19.97 -1.11 -6.03
N GLN A 307 19.34 -2.07 -6.74
CA GLN A 307 18.86 -1.89 -8.11
C GLN A 307 17.49 -1.20 -8.19
N GLY A 308 16.58 -1.51 -7.26
CA GLY A 308 15.18 -1.07 -7.34
C GLY A 308 14.99 0.39 -6.93
N ILE A 309 14.65 1.26 -7.87
CA ILE A 309 14.38 2.68 -7.61
C ILE A 309 12.98 2.83 -7.01
N VAL A 310 12.88 3.21 -5.72
CA VAL A 310 11.59 3.33 -5.01
C VAL A 310 11.03 4.75 -5.00
N TRP A 311 11.85 5.77 -5.24
CA TRP A 311 11.45 7.17 -5.27
C TRP A 311 12.38 7.98 -6.17
N GLY A 312 11.89 9.10 -6.67
CA GLY A 312 12.69 10.11 -7.35
C GLY A 312 11.91 11.40 -7.52
N ASP A 313 12.62 12.49 -7.82
CA ASP A 313 12.02 13.81 -8.06
C ASP A 313 12.93 14.64 -8.99
N THR A 314 12.43 15.77 -9.48
CA THR A 314 13.13 16.67 -10.41
C THR A 314 13.32 18.04 -9.78
N LEU A 315 14.56 18.53 -9.78
CA LEU A 315 14.91 19.84 -9.24
C LEU A 315 14.67 20.95 -10.28
N PRO A 316 14.49 22.21 -9.83
CA PRO A 316 14.18 23.34 -10.72
C PRO A 316 15.26 23.67 -11.76
N ASP A 317 16.49 23.26 -11.49
CA ASP A 317 17.69 23.44 -12.32
C ASP A 317 17.91 22.29 -13.32
N GLY A 318 17.00 21.31 -13.36
CA GLY A 318 17.07 20.14 -14.24
C GLY A 318 17.84 18.95 -13.66
N ARG A 319 18.35 19.03 -12.43
CA ARG A 319 18.91 17.85 -11.73
C ARG A 319 17.79 16.87 -11.35
N ILE A 320 18.15 15.59 -11.26
CA ILE A 320 17.24 14.51 -10.87
C ILE A 320 17.70 13.93 -9.54
N LEU A 321 16.77 13.68 -8.62
CA LEU A 321 17.00 12.91 -7.40
C LEU A 321 16.43 11.51 -7.57
N THR A 322 17.14 10.49 -7.09
CA THR A 322 16.66 9.10 -7.04
C THR A 322 16.97 8.47 -5.70
N ALA A 323 16.09 7.60 -5.19
CA ALA A 323 16.35 6.76 -4.03
C ALA A 323 16.01 5.29 -4.32
N ASN A 324 16.89 4.37 -3.93
CA ASN A 324 16.70 2.91 -4.10
C ASN A 324 16.18 2.22 -2.83
N GLU A 325 15.80 0.94 -2.94
CA GLU A 325 15.30 0.15 -1.81
C GLU A 325 16.39 -0.11 -0.74
N GLY A 326 17.67 -0.04 -1.10
CA GLY A 326 18.82 -0.05 -0.19
C GLY A 326 18.95 1.22 0.67
N GLY A 327 18.26 2.30 0.30
CA GLY A 327 18.30 3.59 0.98
C GLY A 327 19.37 4.55 0.47
N GLN A 328 20.10 4.20 -0.57
CA GLN A 328 21.01 5.13 -1.24
C GLN A 328 20.19 6.18 -2.01
N ILE A 329 20.53 7.45 -1.78
CA ILE A 329 19.96 8.61 -2.45
C ILE A 329 21.06 9.24 -3.29
N VAL A 330 20.77 9.59 -4.54
CA VAL A 330 21.75 10.16 -5.47
C VAL A 330 21.14 11.36 -6.18
N CYS A 331 21.93 12.43 -6.35
CA CYS A 331 21.60 13.58 -7.17
C CYS A 331 22.40 13.55 -8.47
N TRP A 332 21.70 13.72 -9.57
CA TRP A 332 22.21 13.52 -10.91
C TRP A 332 22.01 14.77 -11.77
N LYS A 333 22.97 15.00 -12.67
CA LYS A 333 22.92 16.09 -13.65
C LYS A 333 23.21 15.53 -15.03
N SER A 334 22.46 15.99 -16.03
CA SER A 334 22.68 15.60 -17.42
C SER A 334 23.97 16.21 -17.98
N ASP A 335 24.77 15.39 -18.65
CA ASP A 335 25.96 15.77 -19.40
C ASP A 335 25.96 15.00 -20.74
N GLY A 336 25.40 15.62 -21.79
CA GLY A 336 25.22 14.98 -23.10
C GLY A 336 24.30 13.74 -23.05
N ASP A 337 24.88 12.57 -23.26
CA ASP A 337 24.24 11.25 -23.19
C ASP A 337 24.44 10.54 -21.83
N ARG A 338 24.91 11.29 -20.82
CA ARG A 338 25.20 10.78 -19.47
C ARG A 338 24.37 11.49 -18.41
N MET A 339 24.15 10.79 -17.31
CA MET A 339 23.69 11.34 -16.05
C MET A 339 24.83 11.20 -15.04
N LYS A 340 25.52 12.30 -14.73
CA LYS A 340 26.59 12.34 -13.74
C LYS A 340 26.02 12.48 -12.34
N ALA A 341 26.42 11.61 -11.43
CA ALA A 341 26.14 11.76 -10.01
C ALA A 341 27.00 12.89 -9.42
N GLU A 342 26.37 13.99 -8.99
CA GLU A 342 27.09 15.06 -8.27
C GLU A 342 27.44 14.60 -6.85
N TRP A 343 26.46 13.99 -6.18
CA TRP A 343 26.61 13.46 -4.83
C TRP A 343 25.68 12.27 -4.56
N ARG A 344 26.02 11.48 -3.54
CA ARG A 344 25.15 10.46 -2.96
C ARG A 344 25.18 10.48 -1.43
N LEU A 345 24.11 9.99 -0.82
CA LEU A 345 23.92 9.91 0.63
C LEU A 345 23.25 8.58 1.00
N GLN A 346 23.75 7.92 2.05
CA GLN A 346 23.13 6.71 2.58
C GLN A 346 22.06 7.06 3.63
N GLY A 347 20.79 6.86 3.27
CA GLY A 347 19.65 6.89 4.18
C GLY A 347 19.31 5.49 4.72
N GLN A 348 18.16 5.40 5.39
CA GLN A 348 17.56 4.12 5.79
C GLN A 348 16.99 3.37 4.57
N GLY A 349 17.10 2.03 4.58
CA GLY A 349 16.53 1.19 3.53
C GLY A 349 15.02 1.41 3.33
N SER A 350 14.58 1.44 2.08
CA SER A 350 13.19 1.69 1.64
C SER A 350 12.60 3.03 2.11
N ASN A 351 13.44 4.02 2.43
CA ASN A 351 13.03 5.39 2.73
C ASN A 351 12.32 6.08 1.54
N ARG A 352 11.35 6.93 1.82
CA ARG A 352 10.77 7.91 0.89
C ARG A 352 11.15 9.33 1.34
N PRO A 353 12.16 9.96 0.71
CA PRO A 353 12.52 11.36 0.95
C PRO A 353 11.37 12.32 0.68
N ALA A 354 11.50 13.56 1.17
CA ALA A 354 10.60 14.66 0.85
C ALA A 354 11.39 15.88 0.37
N LEU A 355 11.08 16.33 -0.85
CA LEU A 355 11.56 17.57 -1.44
C LEU A 355 10.65 18.72 -0.98
N SER A 356 11.22 19.90 -0.70
CA SER A 356 10.45 21.12 -0.46
C SER A 356 9.85 21.66 -1.77
N ALA A 357 8.70 22.34 -1.70
CA ALA A 357 7.99 22.82 -2.90
C ALA A 357 8.81 23.81 -3.78
N ASP A 358 9.76 24.53 -3.18
CA ASP A 358 10.69 25.41 -3.88
C ASP A 358 11.85 24.65 -4.56
N GLY A 359 12.11 23.40 -4.17
CA GLY A 359 13.19 22.53 -4.66
C GLY A 359 14.52 22.72 -3.94
N LYS A 360 14.56 23.44 -2.80
CA LYS A 360 15.80 23.80 -2.09
C LYS A 360 16.24 22.81 -1.01
N TYR A 361 15.30 22.09 -0.40
CA TYR A 361 15.58 21.25 0.76
C TYR A 361 15.10 19.82 0.56
N LEU A 362 15.91 18.85 0.97
CA LEU A 362 15.56 17.43 0.97
C LEU A 362 15.59 16.89 2.40
N ALA A 363 14.47 16.35 2.87
CA ALA A 363 14.41 15.60 4.12
C ALA A 363 14.57 14.09 3.88
N VAL A 364 15.41 13.46 4.69
CA VAL A 364 15.82 12.05 4.57
C VAL A 364 15.74 11.37 5.94
N ALA A 365 15.19 10.15 6.02
CA ALA A 365 15.32 9.32 7.20
C ALA A 365 16.63 8.49 7.14
N ALA A 366 17.34 8.46 8.26
CA ALA A 366 18.44 7.53 8.56
C ALA A 366 18.21 6.88 9.94
N ASP A 367 18.81 5.72 10.20
CA ASP A 367 18.54 4.81 11.35
C ASP A 367 17.98 5.47 12.63
N LYS A 368 18.73 6.41 13.23
CA LYS A 368 18.37 7.08 14.50
C LYS A 368 18.14 8.60 14.38
N GLN A 369 18.09 9.13 13.15
CA GLN A 369 17.97 10.57 12.90
C GLN A 369 17.41 10.86 11.51
N CYS A 370 16.58 11.89 11.39
CA CYS A 370 16.29 12.48 10.09
C CYS A 370 17.34 13.55 9.78
N ALA A 371 17.71 13.70 8.52
CA ALA A 371 18.59 14.76 8.04
C ALA A 371 17.81 15.70 7.10
N VAL A 372 18.19 16.98 7.11
CA VAL A 372 17.73 17.96 6.13
C VAL A 372 18.95 18.48 5.37
N LEU A 373 18.92 18.35 4.05
CA LEU A 373 19.96 18.82 3.14
C LEU A 373 19.55 20.15 2.51
N ASP A 374 20.53 21.02 2.28
CA ASP A 374 20.46 22.11 1.32
C ASP A 374 20.92 21.58 -0.05
N LEU A 375 20.07 21.72 -1.06
CA LEU A 375 20.31 21.25 -2.43
C LEU A 375 21.00 22.30 -3.31
N GLU A 376 21.06 23.55 -2.88
CA GLU A 376 21.81 24.62 -3.55
C GLU A 376 23.29 24.54 -3.16
N ALA A 377 23.57 24.31 -1.87
CA ALA A 377 24.93 24.06 -1.35
C ALA A 377 25.40 22.59 -1.51
N ASN A 378 24.47 21.64 -1.69
CA ASN A 378 24.70 20.19 -1.63
C ASN A 378 25.29 19.73 -0.27
N GLU A 379 24.74 20.20 0.85
CA GLU A 379 25.26 19.93 2.19
C GLU A 379 24.16 19.47 3.18
N VAL A 380 24.51 18.66 4.18
CA VAL A 380 23.59 18.35 5.30
C VAL A 380 23.55 19.55 6.25
N LEU A 381 22.44 20.28 6.28
CA LEU A 381 22.27 21.44 7.17
C LEU A 381 22.22 21.01 8.63
N ALA A 382 21.29 20.10 8.95
CA ALA A 382 21.05 19.67 10.31
C ALA A 382 20.53 18.23 10.34
N THR A 383 20.69 17.57 11.49
CA THR A 383 19.99 16.33 11.81
C THR A 383 19.06 16.53 13.01
N VAL A 384 17.95 15.80 13.03
CA VAL A 384 17.02 15.75 14.16
C VAL A 384 16.89 14.30 14.64
N PRO A 385 17.03 14.02 15.94
CA PRO A 385 17.03 12.65 16.45
C PRO A 385 15.62 12.04 16.39
N THR A 386 15.54 10.75 16.05
CA THR A 386 14.29 9.96 16.22
C THR A 386 14.21 9.29 17.60
N THR A 387 15.18 9.57 18.48
CA THR A 387 15.38 9.04 19.84
C THR A 387 15.17 7.53 19.97
N SER A 388 15.97 6.76 19.22
CA SER A 388 16.02 5.29 19.29
C SER A 388 14.71 4.57 18.96
N ARG A 389 13.79 5.22 18.23
CA ARG A 389 12.55 4.62 17.73
C ARG A 389 12.82 3.94 16.38
N HIS A 390 12.39 2.68 16.24
CA HIS A 390 12.43 1.99 14.95
C HIS A 390 11.28 2.47 14.07
N LEU A 391 11.59 3.10 12.94
CA LEU A 391 10.63 3.65 11.97
C LEU A 391 10.77 2.91 10.64
N PRO A 392 10.19 1.70 10.48
CA PRO A 392 10.36 0.92 9.26
C PRO A 392 9.58 1.54 8.09
N TRP A 393 10.16 1.47 6.90
CA TRP A 393 9.66 2.10 5.66
C TRP A 393 9.31 3.59 5.84
N PRO A 394 10.25 4.42 6.32
CA PRO A 394 9.96 5.79 6.70
C PRO A 394 9.57 6.62 5.48
N LYS A 395 8.52 7.43 5.63
CA LYS A 395 8.10 8.42 4.64
C LYS A 395 8.20 9.81 5.24
N MET A 396 8.99 10.67 4.62
CA MET A 396 9.17 12.05 5.03
C MET A 396 8.06 12.94 4.44
N ALA A 397 7.82 14.10 5.07
CA ALA A 397 7.04 15.19 4.46
C ALA A 397 7.43 16.56 5.03
N ILE A 398 7.69 17.52 4.16
CA ILE A 398 7.97 18.92 4.50
C ILE A 398 6.69 19.75 4.25
N SER A 399 6.32 20.63 5.17
CA SER A 399 5.21 21.57 4.96
C SER A 399 5.54 22.60 3.86
N PRO A 400 4.59 23.04 3.03
CA PRO A 400 4.85 24.04 1.98
C PRO A 400 5.50 25.34 2.48
N GLU A 401 5.16 25.76 3.69
CA GLU A 401 5.64 26.97 4.37
C GLU A 401 7.01 26.80 5.07
N LEU A 402 7.65 25.61 4.98
CA LEU A 402 8.88 25.25 5.70
C LEU A 402 8.79 25.44 7.23
N THR A 403 7.65 25.10 7.83
CA THR A 403 7.36 25.17 9.27
C THR A 403 7.37 23.80 9.97
N ARG A 404 7.05 22.72 9.27
CA ARG A 404 6.95 21.36 9.82
C ARG A 404 7.72 20.34 8.99
N LEU A 405 8.37 19.44 9.69
CA LEU A 405 8.86 18.17 9.17
C LEU A 405 8.06 17.04 9.80
N ALA A 406 7.56 16.09 9.01
CA ALA A 406 7.04 14.82 9.49
C ALA A 406 7.93 13.67 9.03
N CYS A 407 8.13 12.69 9.91
CA CYS A 407 8.55 11.33 9.56
C CYS A 407 7.45 10.36 9.97
N VAL A 408 6.91 9.64 9.00
CA VAL A 408 5.87 8.62 9.20
C VAL A 408 6.49 7.25 9.03
N GLY A 409 6.47 6.43 10.08
CA GLY A 409 6.95 5.06 10.06
C GLY A 409 5.89 4.15 10.65
N HIS A 410 5.37 3.22 9.83
CA HIS A 410 4.41 2.19 10.23
C HIS A 410 3.10 2.72 10.87
N ASP A 411 3.07 2.85 12.20
CA ASP A 411 1.93 3.31 13.01
C ASP A 411 2.20 4.64 13.75
N ARG A 412 3.35 5.26 13.47
CA ARG A 412 3.88 6.43 14.19
C ARG A 412 4.14 7.59 13.25
N VAL A 413 3.82 8.80 13.72
CA VAL A 413 4.20 10.09 13.11
C VAL A 413 5.03 10.86 14.13
N ILE A 414 6.25 11.23 13.77
CA ILE A 414 7.05 12.20 14.53
C ILE A 414 7.02 13.51 13.76
N VAL A 415 6.80 14.62 14.46
CA VAL A 415 6.77 15.96 13.88
C VAL A 415 7.77 16.87 14.59
N TRP A 416 8.59 17.56 13.80
CA TRP A 416 9.48 18.61 14.26
C TRP A 416 9.05 19.97 13.73
N ASP A 417 9.33 21.01 14.49
CA ASP A 417 9.28 22.40 14.03
C ASP A 417 10.57 22.69 13.22
N LEU A 418 10.43 23.29 12.02
CA LEU A 418 11.56 23.56 11.13
C LEU A 418 12.28 24.88 11.44
N GLN A 419 11.70 25.77 12.24
CA GLN A 419 12.36 26.97 12.73
C GLN A 419 13.19 26.67 13.98
N THR A 420 12.69 25.82 14.89
CA THR A 420 13.38 25.51 16.15
C THR A 420 14.10 24.17 16.16
N GLY A 421 13.80 23.24 15.25
CA GLY A 421 14.38 21.89 15.23
C GLY A 421 13.90 20.98 16.36
N GLU A 422 12.92 21.41 17.15
CA GLU A 422 12.41 20.66 18.30
C GLU A 422 11.34 19.64 17.86
N GLU A 423 11.37 18.45 18.47
CA GLU A 423 10.30 17.47 18.32
C GLU A 423 9.04 18.00 19.03
N ILE A 424 8.05 18.43 18.24
CA ILE A 424 6.80 19.00 18.78
C ILE A 424 5.74 17.94 19.04
N ARG A 425 5.77 16.79 18.34
CA ARG A 425 4.80 15.70 18.51
C ARG A 425 5.39 14.32 18.20
N GLU A 426 4.98 13.33 19.00
CA GLU A 426 5.01 11.90 18.68
C GLU A 426 3.55 11.42 18.72
N ILE A 427 3.01 10.97 17.59
CA ILE A 427 1.60 10.57 17.44
C ILE A 427 1.54 9.11 17.02
N VAL A 428 0.87 8.28 17.82
CA VAL A 428 0.46 6.93 17.39
C VAL A 428 -0.75 7.10 16.48
N SER A 429 -0.54 7.07 15.17
CA SER A 429 -1.65 6.99 14.24
C SER A 429 -2.29 5.61 14.27
N GLY A 430 -1.54 4.55 14.54
CA GLY A 430 -1.97 3.21 14.12
C GLY A 430 -1.72 3.02 12.62
N HIS A 431 -1.80 1.77 12.13
CA HIS A 431 -1.51 1.46 10.73
C HIS A 431 -2.32 2.32 9.76
N VAL A 432 -1.64 2.87 8.75
CA VAL A 432 -2.26 3.51 7.59
C VAL A 432 -1.77 2.75 6.36
N HIS A 433 -2.69 2.09 5.65
CA HIS A 433 -2.36 1.34 4.45
C HIS A 433 -2.16 2.27 3.25
N GLY A 434 -1.33 1.85 2.29
CA GLY A 434 -1.14 2.52 1.01
C GLY A 434 0.24 3.17 0.83
N ASP A 435 0.68 3.23 -0.43
CA ASP A 435 2.01 3.73 -0.79
C ASP A 435 2.11 5.26 -0.86
N ALA A 436 0.99 5.97 -0.89
CA ALA A 436 0.93 7.43 -0.89
C ALA A 436 1.83 8.06 0.18
N LEU A 437 2.52 9.14 -0.20
CA LEU A 437 3.37 9.91 0.71
C LEU A 437 2.50 10.72 1.71
N PRO A 438 3.01 11.00 2.91
CA PRO A 438 2.36 11.93 3.83
C PRO A 438 2.37 13.34 3.22
N LEU A 439 1.27 14.09 3.36
CA LEU A 439 1.12 15.38 2.71
C LEU A 439 0.55 16.43 3.67
N TRP A 440 1.34 17.46 3.93
CA TRP A 440 0.96 18.59 4.77
C TRP A 440 -0.02 19.49 4.02
N LEU A 441 -1.13 19.82 4.68
CA LEU A 441 -2.08 20.82 4.22
C LEU A 441 -1.76 22.20 4.83
N ASP A 442 -1.37 22.20 6.10
CA ASP A 442 -0.79 23.33 6.85
C ASP A 442 -0.11 22.80 8.11
N ASP A 443 0.48 23.70 8.92
CA ASP A 443 1.07 23.46 10.23
C ASP A 443 0.35 22.48 11.18
N ASN A 444 -0.96 22.25 11.02
CA ASN A 444 -1.79 21.44 11.90
C ASN A 444 -2.31 20.16 11.24
N PHE A 445 -2.34 20.07 9.90
CA PHE A 445 -3.06 19.02 9.19
C PHE A 445 -2.16 18.24 8.24
N LEU A 446 -2.09 16.92 8.46
CA LEU A 446 -1.30 15.98 7.67
C LEU A 446 -2.24 14.91 7.10
N LEU A 447 -2.27 14.72 5.78
CA LEU A 447 -2.95 13.55 5.19
C LEU A 447 -1.99 12.35 5.11
N LEU A 448 -2.47 11.19 5.53
CA LEU A 448 -1.77 9.91 5.52
C LEU A 448 -2.48 8.92 4.59
N GLY A 449 -1.71 8.08 3.88
CA GLY A 449 -2.23 7.02 3.00
C GLY A 449 -3.10 7.50 1.84
N GLY A 450 -3.16 8.81 1.58
CA GLY A 450 -4.06 9.39 0.58
C GLY A 450 -5.53 9.47 1.01
N HIS A 451 -5.88 9.12 2.26
CA HIS A 451 -7.28 9.15 2.73
C HIS A 451 -7.49 9.67 4.16
N LEU A 452 -6.53 9.53 5.07
CA LEU A 452 -6.71 9.85 6.49
C LEU A 452 -6.17 11.23 6.84
N LEU A 453 -7.03 12.11 7.34
CA LEU A 453 -6.64 13.41 7.87
C LEU A 453 -6.32 13.34 9.36
N LEU A 454 -5.07 13.64 9.70
CA LEU A 454 -4.57 13.81 11.07
C LEU A 454 -4.55 15.29 11.44
N ASP A 455 -5.15 15.64 12.57
CA ASP A 455 -4.88 16.89 13.30
C ASP A 455 -3.67 16.64 14.20
N VAL A 456 -2.52 17.20 13.82
CA VAL A 456 -1.23 17.06 14.51
C VAL A 456 -1.23 17.83 15.83
N LYS A 457 -1.88 19.00 15.87
CA LYS A 457 -1.90 19.87 17.06
C LYS A 457 -2.59 19.16 18.23
N ASN A 458 -3.75 18.58 17.97
CA ASN A 458 -4.59 17.89 18.96
C ASN A 458 -4.40 16.37 18.97
N GLN A 459 -3.55 15.83 18.09
CA GLN A 459 -3.25 14.39 17.93
C GLN A 459 -4.48 13.54 17.61
N LEU A 460 -5.39 14.06 16.78
CA LEU A 460 -6.65 13.40 16.43
C LEU A 460 -6.60 12.81 15.02
N ARG A 461 -6.99 11.54 14.86
CA ARG A 461 -7.44 10.99 13.57
C ARG A 461 -8.78 11.65 13.24
N LEU A 462 -8.74 12.81 12.58
CA LEU A 462 -9.91 13.69 12.46
C LEU A 462 -10.92 13.16 11.45
N TRP A 463 -10.48 12.83 10.23
CA TRP A 463 -11.39 12.46 9.14
C TRP A 463 -10.85 11.37 8.22
N ASP A 464 -11.71 10.45 7.79
CA ASP A 464 -11.42 9.44 6.77
C ASP A 464 -12.13 9.77 5.45
N TYR A 465 -11.40 9.87 4.34
CA TYR A 465 -11.90 10.16 2.99
C TYR A 465 -11.89 8.88 2.13
N ALA A 466 -12.93 8.05 2.29
CA ALA A 466 -13.04 6.76 1.60
C ALA A 466 -13.61 6.89 0.17
N GLY A 467 -13.60 5.79 -0.59
CA GLY A 467 -14.31 5.68 -1.89
C GLY A 467 -13.50 6.04 -3.13
N ALA A 468 -12.32 6.64 -2.98
CA ALA A 468 -11.39 6.85 -4.09
C ALA A 468 -10.64 5.56 -4.47
N GLU A 469 -10.41 5.37 -5.77
CA GLU A 469 -9.50 4.36 -6.32
C GLU A 469 -8.03 4.76 -6.06
N MET A 470 -7.74 6.06 -6.13
CA MET A 470 -6.44 6.66 -5.85
C MET A 470 -6.60 8.15 -5.55
N SER A 471 -5.65 8.75 -4.85
CA SER A 471 -5.60 10.20 -4.63
C SER A 471 -4.19 10.77 -4.85
N ALA A 472 -4.15 12.07 -5.14
CA ALA A 472 -2.96 12.91 -5.12
C ALA A 472 -3.35 14.31 -4.65
N PHE A 473 -2.40 15.27 -4.70
CA PHE A 473 -2.60 16.61 -4.21
C PHE A 473 -2.08 17.66 -5.17
N PHE A 474 -2.81 18.77 -5.25
CA PHE A 474 -2.37 19.99 -5.90
C PHE A 474 -2.62 21.16 -4.93
N ASP A 475 -1.54 21.84 -4.55
CA ASP A 475 -1.50 22.78 -3.43
C ASP A 475 -2.24 22.19 -2.19
N ARG A 476 -3.30 22.86 -1.71
CA ARG A 476 -4.13 22.44 -0.55
C ARG A 476 -5.38 21.65 -0.95
N THR A 477 -5.48 21.23 -2.21
CA THR A 477 -6.62 20.48 -2.76
C THR A 477 -6.27 19.01 -2.93
N GLY A 478 -7.03 18.14 -2.26
CA GLY A 478 -6.99 16.70 -2.50
C GLY A 478 -7.68 16.38 -3.82
N LEU A 479 -7.02 15.59 -4.68
CA LEU A 479 -7.51 15.15 -5.98
C LEU A 479 -7.82 13.66 -5.91
N PHE A 480 -9.10 13.31 -5.93
CA PHE A 480 -9.55 11.93 -5.73
C PHE A 480 -10.07 11.32 -7.03
N ILE A 481 -9.44 10.26 -7.52
CA ILE A 481 -10.00 9.47 -8.63
C ILE A 481 -11.08 8.57 -8.05
N VAL A 482 -12.31 8.74 -8.52
CA VAL A 482 -13.46 7.89 -8.24
C VAL A 482 -13.95 7.29 -9.56
N GLY A 483 -14.41 6.06 -9.53
CA GLY A 483 -14.76 5.36 -10.75
C GLY A 483 -14.70 3.85 -10.58
N GLY A 484 -14.84 3.12 -11.68
CA GLY A 484 -14.86 1.67 -11.68
C GLY A 484 -15.11 1.15 -13.09
N PRO A 485 -14.87 -0.14 -13.36
CA PRO A 485 -14.93 -0.69 -14.71
C PRO A 485 -16.31 -0.56 -15.37
N ASN A 486 -17.38 -0.50 -14.57
CA ASN A 486 -18.77 -0.40 -15.03
C ASN A 486 -19.41 0.99 -14.82
N GLN A 487 -18.65 2.01 -14.39
CA GLN A 487 -19.16 3.35 -14.10
C GLN A 487 -18.26 4.45 -14.67
N SER A 488 -18.81 5.66 -14.88
CA SER A 488 -18.02 6.82 -15.28
C SER A 488 -16.92 7.10 -14.25
N SER A 489 -15.70 7.33 -14.71
CA SER A 489 -14.59 7.75 -13.86
C SER A 489 -14.51 9.27 -13.80
N SER A 490 -14.09 9.83 -12.68
CA SER A 490 -13.94 11.27 -12.46
C SER A 490 -12.81 11.57 -11.49
N LEU A 491 -12.13 12.70 -11.68
CA LEU A 491 -11.23 13.29 -10.70
C LEU A 491 -12.03 14.33 -9.92
N ILE A 492 -12.11 14.20 -8.60
CA ILE A 492 -12.88 15.07 -7.71
C ILE A 492 -11.90 15.93 -6.91
N PRO A 493 -11.79 17.25 -7.20
CA PRO A 493 -11.05 18.17 -6.36
C PRO A 493 -11.84 18.48 -5.09
N VAL A 494 -11.20 18.33 -3.93
CA VAL A 494 -11.76 18.66 -2.61
C VAL A 494 -10.75 19.50 -1.85
N ALA A 495 -11.13 20.72 -1.45
CA ALA A 495 -10.31 21.54 -0.56
C ALA A 495 -10.30 20.92 0.85
N LEU A 496 -9.11 20.62 1.39
CA LEU A 496 -8.96 19.91 2.66
C LEU A 496 -8.32 20.79 3.76
N PRO A 497 -8.72 20.64 5.04
CA PRO A 497 -9.93 19.98 5.51
C PRO A 497 -11.18 20.73 5.04
N HIS A 498 -12.17 19.99 4.55
CA HIS A 498 -13.44 20.54 4.09
C HIS A 498 -14.26 21.14 5.27
N PRO A 499 -15.25 22.02 5.01
CA PRO A 499 -15.91 22.78 6.08
C PRO A 499 -16.58 21.94 7.17
N ALA A 500 -17.17 20.78 6.84
CA ALA A 500 -17.82 19.94 7.85
C ALA A 500 -16.80 19.28 8.79
N ALA A 501 -15.63 18.84 8.32
CA ALA A 501 -14.53 18.38 9.17
C ALA A 501 -14.00 19.51 10.10
N ARG A 502 -13.86 20.74 9.60
CA ARG A 502 -13.44 21.90 10.41
C ARG A 502 -14.46 22.23 11.51
N ASN A 503 -15.75 22.27 11.16
CA ASN A 503 -16.83 22.53 12.11
C ASN A 503 -16.98 21.38 13.13
N PHE A 504 -16.78 20.14 12.70
CA PHE A 504 -16.76 18.98 13.58
C PHE A 504 -15.62 19.09 14.59
N LEU A 505 -14.39 19.39 14.15
CA LEU A 505 -13.23 19.58 15.04
C LEU A 505 -13.52 20.67 16.08
N ALA A 506 -13.98 21.84 15.65
CA ALA A 506 -14.29 22.97 16.54
C ALA A 506 -15.33 22.59 17.61
N ARG A 507 -16.32 21.76 17.27
CA ARG A 507 -17.30 21.23 18.23
C ARG A 507 -16.72 20.14 19.13
N VAL A 508 -15.93 19.20 18.60
CA VAL A 508 -15.46 18.04 19.36
C VAL A 508 -14.42 18.45 20.42
N LEU A 509 -13.62 19.49 20.15
CA LEU A 509 -12.70 20.09 21.12
C LEU A 509 -13.41 20.77 22.31
N GLN A 510 -14.73 20.95 22.26
CA GLN A 510 -15.53 21.44 23.40
C GLN A 510 -16.05 20.31 24.31
N ASP A 511 -15.93 19.03 23.91
CA ASP A 511 -16.29 17.90 24.78
C ASP A 511 -15.19 17.68 25.84
N PRO A 512 -15.44 17.91 27.15
CA PRO A 512 -14.44 17.65 28.18
C PRO A 512 -14.03 16.17 28.28
N ASN A 513 -14.84 15.27 27.72
CA ASN A 513 -14.60 13.82 27.67
C ASN A 513 -14.05 13.35 26.32
N LEU A 514 -13.63 14.25 25.42
CA LEU A 514 -12.99 13.89 24.14
C LEU A 514 -11.83 12.92 24.34
N PHE A 515 -11.00 13.16 25.37
CA PHE A 515 -9.88 12.29 25.74
C PHE A 515 -10.21 11.50 27.00
N ILE A 516 -10.41 10.19 26.83
CA ILE A 516 -10.71 9.24 27.91
C ILE A 516 -9.43 8.72 28.60
N LEU A 517 -8.28 8.89 27.94
CA LEU A 517 -6.94 8.67 28.48
C LEU A 517 -6.05 9.83 28.04
N LYS A 518 -5.40 10.50 28.99
CA LYS A 518 -4.36 11.53 28.80
C LYS A 518 -3.52 11.64 30.09
N GLU A 519 -2.45 12.42 30.06
CA GLU A 519 -1.68 12.75 31.27
C GLU A 519 -2.61 13.23 32.40
N GLY A 520 -2.38 12.74 33.62
CA GLY A 520 -3.23 12.96 34.79
C GLY A 520 -4.51 12.10 34.89
N THR A 521 -4.87 11.31 33.85
CA THR A 521 -6.03 10.40 33.94
C THR A 521 -5.83 9.37 35.06
N GLN A 522 -6.89 9.15 35.85
CA GLN A 522 -6.95 8.07 36.85
C GLN A 522 -7.23 6.71 36.17
N VAL A 523 -6.29 5.78 36.33
CA VAL A 523 -6.33 4.43 35.74
C VAL A 523 -6.34 3.38 36.83
N SER A 524 -7.31 2.46 36.81
CA SER A 524 -7.28 1.24 37.62
C SER A 524 -6.62 0.08 36.85
N ILE A 525 -5.91 -0.81 37.55
CA ILE A 525 -5.25 -1.98 36.96
C ILE A 525 -5.93 -3.26 37.43
N ASP A 526 -6.36 -4.08 36.48
CA ASP A 526 -6.99 -5.38 36.70
C ASP A 526 -6.13 -6.49 36.06
N VAL A 527 -5.54 -7.34 36.89
CA VAL A 527 -4.70 -8.48 36.50
C VAL A 527 -5.42 -9.83 36.68
N SER A 528 -6.71 -9.82 37.00
CA SER A 528 -7.49 -11.06 37.29
C SER A 528 -7.60 -12.01 36.10
N GLY A 529 -7.41 -11.50 34.88
CA GLY A 529 -7.36 -12.30 33.66
C GLY A 529 -6.04 -13.08 33.45
N ILE A 530 -5.05 -12.92 34.34
CA ILE A 530 -3.81 -13.70 34.31
C ILE A 530 -4.03 -14.99 35.11
N GLN A 531 -3.94 -16.13 34.43
CA GLN A 531 -4.29 -17.44 35.01
C GLN A 531 -3.33 -17.87 36.13
N ASP A 532 -2.05 -17.50 36.02
CA ASP A 532 -1.04 -17.76 37.05
C ASP A 532 -1.08 -16.66 38.13
N ALA A 533 -1.68 -16.99 39.27
CA ALA A 533 -1.78 -16.10 40.42
C ALA A 533 -0.42 -15.63 40.95
N SER A 534 0.67 -16.39 40.75
CA SER A 534 2.02 -16.00 41.20
C SER A 534 2.57 -14.79 40.43
N GLN A 535 2.13 -14.59 39.19
CA GLN A 535 2.63 -13.53 38.30
C GLN A 535 1.82 -12.23 38.42
N GLN A 536 0.59 -12.30 38.97
CA GLN A 536 -0.32 -11.15 39.04
C GLN A 536 0.29 -9.94 39.77
N ALA A 537 0.98 -10.16 40.89
CA ALA A 537 1.63 -9.10 41.65
C ALA A 537 2.75 -8.40 40.84
N SER A 538 3.66 -9.19 40.26
CA SER A 538 4.79 -8.70 39.44
C SER A 538 4.31 -7.93 38.21
N VAL A 539 3.31 -8.46 37.49
CA VAL A 539 2.73 -7.76 36.33
C VAL A 539 2.04 -6.46 36.76
N LYS A 540 1.28 -6.46 37.87
CA LYS A 540 0.65 -5.24 38.39
C LYS A 540 1.67 -4.18 38.76
N GLU A 541 2.79 -4.54 39.39
CA GLU A 541 3.88 -3.62 39.72
C GLU A 541 4.50 -3.00 38.45
N LYS A 542 4.87 -3.83 37.47
CA LYS A 542 5.44 -3.36 36.19
C LYS A 542 4.50 -2.42 35.43
N LEU A 543 3.20 -2.74 35.38
CA LEU A 543 2.19 -1.88 34.76
C LEU A 543 1.97 -0.59 35.56
N THR A 544 2.02 -0.64 36.89
CA THR A 544 1.93 0.55 37.76
C THR A 544 3.07 1.52 37.48
N LYS A 545 4.31 1.00 37.44
CA LYS A 545 5.51 1.78 37.09
C LYS A 545 5.36 2.42 35.71
N LYS A 546 5.04 1.62 34.68
CA LYS A 546 4.89 2.10 33.29
C LYS A 546 3.79 3.16 33.12
N LEU A 547 2.68 3.05 33.86
CA LEU A 547 1.62 4.06 33.83
C LEU A 547 2.07 5.36 34.52
N THR A 548 2.74 5.26 35.67
CA THR A 548 3.26 6.42 36.42
C THR A 548 4.34 7.16 35.63
N GLU A 549 5.27 6.44 34.99
CA GLU A 549 6.30 7.00 34.10
C GLU A 549 5.73 7.68 32.84
N ARG A 550 4.48 7.35 32.46
CA ARG A 550 3.73 8.03 31.37
C ARG A 550 2.79 9.14 31.89
N GLY A 551 2.88 9.50 33.17
CA GLY A 551 2.13 10.61 33.77
C GLY A 551 0.67 10.28 34.14
N PHE A 552 0.30 9.00 34.20
CA PHE A 552 -1.04 8.58 34.66
C PHE A 552 -1.08 8.38 36.18
N VAL A 553 -2.27 8.58 36.77
CA VAL A 553 -2.49 8.36 38.21
C VAL A 553 -3.06 6.97 38.42
N VAL A 554 -2.30 6.05 38.99
CA VAL A 554 -2.79 4.69 39.29
C VAL A 554 -3.63 4.70 40.57
N ALA A 555 -4.88 4.23 40.48
CA ALA A 555 -5.85 4.26 41.57
C ALA A 555 -6.60 2.92 41.74
N ALA A 556 -7.22 2.71 42.90
CA ALA A 556 -8.03 1.50 43.16
C ALA A 556 -9.28 1.43 42.27
N SER A 557 -9.83 2.60 41.91
CA SER A 557 -10.86 2.82 40.90
C SER A 557 -10.47 4.01 40.05
N GLY A 558 -10.68 3.97 38.74
CA GLY A 558 -10.42 5.08 37.83
C GLY A 558 -11.52 5.25 36.79
N GLY A 559 -11.44 6.31 35.99
CA GLY A 559 -12.35 6.54 34.87
C GLY A 559 -12.17 5.51 33.74
N ILE A 560 -11.03 4.81 33.72
CA ILE A 560 -10.67 3.78 32.74
C ILE A 560 -9.86 2.68 33.42
N THR A 561 -10.01 1.43 32.98
CA THR A 561 -9.29 0.27 33.55
C THR A 561 -8.34 -0.32 32.51
N LEU A 562 -7.07 -0.49 32.87
CA LEU A 562 -6.11 -1.32 32.14
C LEU A 562 -6.25 -2.78 32.62
N LYS A 563 -6.80 -3.64 31.77
CA LYS A 563 -6.89 -5.08 32.00
C LYS A 563 -5.69 -5.80 31.39
N ALA A 564 -5.11 -6.72 32.15
CA ALA A 564 -4.09 -7.66 31.69
C ALA A 564 -4.62 -9.10 31.77
N SER A 565 -4.41 -9.89 30.71
CA SER A 565 -4.84 -11.28 30.68
C SER A 565 -3.90 -12.21 29.92
N THR A 566 -3.96 -13.49 30.27
CA THR A 566 -3.28 -14.59 29.58
C THR A 566 -4.28 -15.67 29.20
N GLU A 567 -4.27 -16.09 27.94
CA GLU A 567 -5.24 -17.04 27.38
C GLU A 567 -4.50 -18.18 26.68
N THR A 568 -4.82 -19.42 27.02
CA THR A 568 -4.33 -20.61 26.30
C THR A 568 -5.04 -20.70 24.95
N GLY A 569 -4.28 -20.54 23.87
CA GLY A 569 -4.80 -20.66 22.50
C GLY A 569 -4.97 -22.11 22.05
N LYS A 570 -5.08 -22.31 20.73
CA LYS A 570 -4.97 -23.64 20.14
C LYS A 570 -3.50 -23.98 19.89
N ALA A 571 -3.20 -25.25 19.68
CA ALA A 571 -1.90 -25.64 19.14
C ALA A 571 -1.79 -25.16 17.68
N GLU A 572 -0.69 -24.50 17.33
CA GLU A 572 -0.42 -23.94 16.01
C GLU A 572 0.71 -24.71 15.32
N LYS A 573 0.61 -24.86 14.00
CA LYS A 573 1.69 -25.41 13.17
C LYS A 573 2.59 -24.27 12.69
N MET A 574 3.88 -24.37 13.02
CA MET A 574 4.89 -23.38 12.71
C MET A 574 6.04 -24.01 11.92
N SER A 575 6.49 -23.34 10.86
CA SER A 575 7.59 -23.82 10.02
C SER A 575 8.89 -23.10 10.38
N TYR A 576 9.90 -23.86 10.83
CA TYR A 576 11.23 -23.34 11.17
C TYR A 576 12.31 -23.94 10.25
N ARG A 577 13.31 -23.13 9.90
CA ARG A 577 14.52 -23.51 9.14
C ARG A 577 15.74 -22.84 9.75
N SER A 578 16.95 -23.35 9.48
CA SER A 578 18.17 -22.63 9.86
C SER A 578 18.30 -21.34 9.05
N PHE A 579 18.95 -20.32 9.60
CA PHE A 579 19.19 -19.07 8.89
C PHE A 579 20.05 -19.32 7.64
N GLY A 580 19.62 -18.83 6.48
CA GLY A 580 20.30 -19.04 5.18
C GLY A 580 19.89 -20.32 4.42
N GLU A 581 19.19 -21.28 5.04
CA GLU A 581 18.63 -22.43 4.31
C GLU A 581 17.49 -21.99 3.38
N ALA A 582 17.25 -22.75 2.30
CA ALA A 582 16.14 -22.48 1.39
C ALA A 582 14.76 -22.69 2.05
N PRO A 583 13.69 -21.98 1.62
CA PRO A 583 12.37 -22.05 2.28
C PRO A 583 11.77 -23.47 2.36
N TRP A 584 12.01 -24.30 1.34
CA TRP A 584 11.52 -25.68 1.26
C TRP A 584 12.24 -26.66 2.21
N ASN A 585 13.32 -26.24 2.88
CA ASN A 585 13.97 -27.03 3.94
C ASN A 585 13.30 -26.84 5.32
N ALA A 586 12.31 -25.94 5.44
CA ALA A 586 11.63 -25.71 6.70
C ALA A 586 10.85 -26.95 7.17
N LYS A 587 10.97 -27.26 8.46
CA LYS A 587 10.27 -28.36 9.12
C LYS A 587 9.08 -27.81 9.90
N GLU A 588 7.98 -28.56 9.91
CA GLU A 588 6.80 -28.22 10.71
C GLU A 588 6.98 -28.65 12.17
N TYR A 589 6.56 -27.78 13.07
CA TYR A 589 6.51 -27.99 14.51
C TYR A 589 5.13 -27.60 15.03
N THR A 590 4.54 -28.43 15.89
CA THR A 590 3.30 -28.09 16.59
C THR A 590 3.66 -27.45 17.93
N VAL A 591 3.17 -26.25 18.20
CA VAL A 591 3.48 -25.47 19.41
C VAL A 591 2.19 -25.04 20.08
N GLN A 592 2.06 -25.23 21.39
CA GLN A 592 0.93 -24.70 22.14
C GLN A 592 1.01 -23.16 22.24
N ALA A 593 0.04 -22.45 21.65
CA ALA A 593 -0.04 -21.00 21.73
C ALA A 593 -0.58 -20.53 23.09
N TYR A 594 -0.02 -19.45 23.59
CA TYR A 594 -0.45 -18.69 24.76
C TYR A 594 -0.43 -17.20 24.42
N ASN A 595 -1.60 -16.57 24.47
CA ASN A 595 -1.77 -15.15 24.16
C ASN A 595 -1.71 -14.33 25.44
N SER A 596 -0.86 -13.29 25.44
CA SER A 596 -0.79 -12.28 26.50
C SER A 596 -1.36 -10.98 25.95
N ARG A 597 -2.20 -10.29 26.71
CA ARG A 597 -3.05 -9.21 26.19
C ARG A 597 -3.24 -8.10 27.20
N LEU A 598 -3.13 -6.85 26.73
CA LEU A 598 -3.53 -5.65 27.46
C LEU A 598 -4.75 -5.02 26.78
N LYS A 599 -5.71 -4.54 27.57
CA LYS A 599 -6.86 -3.76 27.09
C LYS A 599 -7.10 -2.54 27.95
N PHE A 600 -7.47 -1.42 27.35
CA PHE A 600 -8.17 -0.37 28.08
C PHE A 600 -9.67 -0.56 27.95
N VAL A 601 -10.36 -0.54 29.10
CA VAL A 601 -11.81 -0.68 29.22
C VAL A 601 -12.38 0.59 29.81
N TRP A 602 -13.26 1.26 29.07
CA TRP A 602 -13.94 2.49 29.45
C TRP A 602 -15.45 2.30 29.35
N ASN A 603 -16.18 2.58 30.44
CA ASN A 603 -17.64 2.35 30.52
C ASN A 603 -18.08 0.94 30.05
N GLY A 604 -17.28 -0.08 30.41
CA GLY A 604 -17.53 -1.48 30.05
C GLY A 604 -17.25 -1.84 28.58
N LYS A 605 -16.75 -0.92 27.76
CA LYS A 605 -16.34 -1.16 26.37
C LYS A 605 -14.82 -1.21 26.26
N ASP A 606 -14.31 -2.15 25.47
CA ASP A 606 -12.91 -2.18 25.06
C ASP A 606 -12.63 -1.04 24.08
N VAL A 607 -11.71 -0.13 24.43
CA VAL A 607 -11.38 1.07 23.64
C VAL A 607 -9.99 1.02 23.01
N TRP A 608 -9.12 0.14 23.50
CA TRP A 608 -7.80 -0.15 22.95
C TRP A 608 -7.39 -1.56 23.40
N GLU A 609 -6.67 -2.27 22.52
CA GLU A 609 -6.11 -3.60 22.79
C GLU A 609 -4.72 -3.72 22.14
N VAL A 610 -3.81 -4.41 22.81
CA VAL A 610 -2.58 -4.95 22.22
C VAL A 610 -2.38 -6.37 22.75
N SER A 611 -1.88 -7.26 21.90
CA SER A 611 -1.60 -8.65 22.25
C SER A 611 -0.28 -9.12 21.67
N GLY A 612 0.30 -10.14 22.29
CA GLY A 612 1.45 -10.88 21.80
C GLY A 612 1.29 -12.34 22.18
N ASN A 613 1.97 -13.24 21.47
CA ASN A 613 1.98 -14.66 21.80
C ASN A 613 3.35 -15.09 22.39
N ASN A 614 3.47 -16.38 22.67
CA ASN A 614 4.67 -17.04 23.17
C ASN A 614 5.55 -17.64 22.05
N ILE A 615 5.09 -17.64 20.80
CA ILE A 615 5.72 -18.36 19.69
C ILE A 615 6.82 -17.45 19.09
N PRO A 616 8.11 -17.81 19.20
CA PRO A 616 9.20 -16.92 18.83
C PRO A 616 9.45 -16.94 17.32
N GLY A 617 9.39 -15.78 16.65
CA GLY A 617 9.71 -15.68 15.21
C GLY A 617 11.16 -16.07 14.85
N PHE A 618 12.08 -16.04 15.82
CA PHE A 618 13.46 -16.51 15.71
C PHE A 618 13.85 -17.31 16.94
N LEU A 619 14.53 -18.44 16.73
CA LEU A 619 15.09 -19.28 17.80
C LEU A 619 16.61 -19.13 17.83
N SER A 620 17.17 -18.85 19.01
CA SER A 620 18.58 -19.08 19.29
C SER A 620 18.69 -20.41 20.04
N LEU A 621 19.33 -21.40 19.42
CA LEU A 621 19.55 -22.71 20.04
C LEU A 621 20.81 -22.68 20.88
N GLY A 622 20.79 -23.28 22.07
CA GLY A 622 22.00 -23.64 22.79
C GLY A 622 22.85 -24.63 22.00
N LYS A 623 24.13 -24.78 22.40
CA LYS A 623 24.97 -25.85 21.86
C LYS A 623 24.28 -27.19 22.15
N ASP A 624 24.09 -27.98 21.10
CA ASP A 624 23.43 -29.30 21.11
C ASP A 624 21.92 -29.29 21.48
N GLU A 625 21.25 -28.12 21.46
CA GLU A 625 19.79 -28.00 21.66
C GLU A 625 19.00 -28.15 20.34
N THR A 626 17.88 -28.87 20.39
CA THR A 626 16.99 -29.05 19.22
C THR A 626 15.89 -27.97 19.16
N ILE A 627 15.33 -27.76 17.96
CA ILE A 627 14.21 -26.81 17.75
C ILE A 627 13.00 -27.19 18.62
N GLU A 628 12.69 -28.48 18.73
CA GLU A 628 11.61 -29.00 19.58
C GLU A 628 11.83 -28.63 21.06
N GLN A 629 13.07 -28.75 21.56
CA GLN A 629 13.43 -28.41 22.94
C GLN A 629 13.32 -26.91 23.21
N ALA A 630 13.81 -26.09 22.27
CA ALA A 630 13.73 -24.64 22.38
C ALA A 630 12.27 -24.14 22.35
N LEU A 631 11.44 -24.72 21.46
CA LEU A 631 10.01 -24.45 21.40
C LEU A 631 9.29 -24.92 22.67
N LYS A 632 9.63 -26.08 23.23
CA LYS A 632 9.09 -26.58 24.50
C LYS A 632 9.27 -25.58 25.65
N LYS A 633 10.44 -24.93 25.73
CA LYS A 633 10.72 -23.88 26.73
C LYS A 633 9.84 -22.64 26.56
N SER A 634 9.31 -22.41 25.35
CA SER A 634 8.42 -21.31 25.02
C SER A 634 6.93 -21.62 25.22
N GLU A 635 6.52 -22.88 25.48
CA GLU A 635 5.12 -23.28 25.71
C GLU A 635 4.57 -22.84 27.09
N LYS A 636 4.54 -21.52 27.31
CA LYS A 636 3.99 -20.86 28.51
C LYS A 636 3.61 -19.41 28.17
N PRO A 637 2.74 -18.74 28.95
CA PRO A 637 2.44 -17.32 28.73
C PRO A 637 3.70 -16.44 28.78
N ASN A 638 3.79 -15.50 27.84
CA ASN A 638 4.90 -14.57 27.72
C ASN A 638 4.71 -13.37 28.65
N TYR A 639 5.02 -13.50 29.95
CA TYR A 639 4.88 -12.39 30.91
C TYR A 639 5.79 -11.19 30.61
N GLY A 640 6.88 -11.37 29.85
CA GLY A 640 7.72 -10.28 29.35
C GLY A 640 6.97 -9.33 28.41
N PHE A 641 5.90 -9.79 27.76
CA PHE A 641 5.00 -8.95 26.98
C PHE A 641 4.52 -7.72 27.77
N PHE A 642 4.10 -7.86 29.03
CA PHE A 642 3.59 -6.74 29.82
C PHE A 642 4.66 -5.67 30.12
N GLU A 643 5.93 -6.07 30.14
CA GLU A 643 7.07 -5.18 30.33
C GLU A 643 7.43 -4.40 29.06
N HIS A 644 7.26 -5.01 27.87
CA HIS A 644 7.63 -4.37 26.60
C HIS A 644 6.46 -3.76 25.82
N ALA A 645 5.22 -4.20 26.04
CA ALA A 645 4.03 -3.69 25.36
C ALA A 645 3.84 -2.19 25.61
N GLU A 646 3.66 -1.42 24.53
CA GLU A 646 3.52 0.02 24.63
C GLU A 646 2.09 0.41 25.02
N ILE A 647 1.97 1.25 26.04
CA ILE A 647 0.68 1.77 26.50
C ILE A 647 0.48 3.17 25.89
N PRO A 648 -0.61 3.46 25.16
CA PRO A 648 -0.83 4.76 24.54
C PRO A 648 -0.81 5.90 25.58
N LYS A 649 -0.18 7.03 25.23
CA LYS A 649 -0.19 8.25 26.08
C LYS A 649 -1.54 8.99 26.02
N LEU A 650 -2.33 8.72 24.98
CA LEU A 650 -3.56 9.44 24.63
C LEU A 650 -4.56 8.47 24.01
N LEU A 651 -5.83 8.50 24.42
CA LEU A 651 -6.94 7.86 23.73
C LEU A 651 -8.14 8.80 23.68
N THR A 652 -8.73 8.90 22.49
CA THR A 652 -10.01 9.59 22.29
C THR A 652 -11.18 8.67 22.65
N LYS A 653 -12.30 9.27 23.07
CA LYS A 653 -13.59 8.59 23.16
C LYS A 653 -13.92 7.93 21.80
N PRO A 654 -14.31 6.64 21.76
CA PRO A 654 -14.78 6.00 20.54
C PRO A 654 -15.98 6.74 19.95
N SER A 655 -16.10 6.78 18.62
CA SER A 655 -17.35 7.25 18.01
C SER A 655 -18.48 6.26 18.29
N ASP A 656 -19.71 6.76 18.43
CA ASP A 656 -20.87 5.91 18.79
C ASP A 656 -21.19 4.84 17.72
N ASN A 657 -20.67 5.00 16.51
CA ASN A 657 -20.78 4.07 15.37
C ASN A 657 -19.54 3.18 15.16
N ALA A 658 -18.50 3.28 16.00
CA ALA A 658 -17.32 2.42 15.88
C ALA A 658 -17.66 0.97 16.26
N ALA A 659 -17.51 0.05 15.32
CA ALA A 659 -17.44 -1.37 15.64
C ALA A 659 -16.27 -1.60 16.63
N GLY A 660 -16.54 -2.27 17.74
CA GLY A 660 -15.65 -2.31 18.90
C GLY A 660 -14.25 -2.87 18.63
N GLY A 661 -13.26 -2.35 19.37
CA GLY A 661 -11.88 -2.87 19.40
C GLY A 661 -10.82 -2.03 18.66
N GLY A 662 -11.21 -1.07 17.81
CA GLY A 662 -10.26 -0.28 17.00
C GLY A 662 -10.08 1.17 17.46
N GLY A 663 -9.05 1.44 18.26
CA GLY A 663 -8.57 2.81 18.55
C GLY A 663 -7.94 3.55 17.35
N THR A 664 -8.20 3.05 16.13
CA THR A 664 -7.60 3.45 14.85
C THR A 664 -8.64 3.99 13.86
N GLN A 665 -9.89 4.18 14.26
CA GLN A 665 -10.90 4.83 13.41
C GLN A 665 -10.77 6.36 13.50
N ALA A 666 -11.12 7.05 12.41
CA ALA A 666 -11.22 8.51 12.44
C ALA A 666 -12.51 8.96 13.13
N LEU A 667 -12.50 10.15 13.74
CA LEU A 667 -13.66 10.71 14.46
C LEU A 667 -14.83 11.03 13.53
N GLY A 668 -14.55 11.42 12.29
CA GLY A 668 -15.51 11.56 11.21
C GLY A 668 -15.09 10.82 9.95
N LYS A 669 -16.03 10.66 9.02
CA LYS A 669 -15.82 9.97 7.75
C LYS A 669 -16.69 10.58 6.67
N SER A 670 -16.17 10.61 5.45
CA SER A 670 -16.91 10.90 4.23
C SER A 670 -16.54 9.90 3.15
N THR A 671 -17.42 9.74 2.16
CA THR A 671 -17.15 8.99 0.95
C THR A 671 -17.04 9.96 -0.22
N VAL A 672 -15.92 9.93 -0.93
CA VAL A 672 -15.77 10.65 -2.19
C VAL A 672 -16.45 9.84 -3.28
N THR A 673 -17.35 10.48 -4.03
CA THR A 673 -18.17 9.86 -5.08
C THR A 673 -18.12 10.71 -6.35
N ILE A 674 -18.64 10.18 -7.48
CA ILE A 674 -18.71 10.94 -8.74
C ILE A 674 -19.51 12.26 -8.63
N THR A 675 -20.38 12.41 -7.63
CA THR A 675 -21.13 13.65 -7.37
C THR A 675 -20.46 14.58 -6.36
N GLY A 676 -19.29 14.21 -5.83
CA GLY A 676 -18.57 14.95 -4.79
C GLY A 676 -18.49 14.19 -3.47
N LEU A 677 -18.24 14.93 -2.40
CA LEU A 677 -18.10 14.39 -1.04
C LEU A 677 -19.47 14.16 -0.39
N GLN A 678 -19.66 12.99 0.22
CA GLN A 678 -20.86 12.58 0.96
C GLN A 678 -20.53 12.20 2.41
#